data_AF-A0A537WKE4-F1
#
_entry.id   AF-A0A537WKE4-F1
#
_cell.length_a   1.000
_cell.length_b   1.000
_cell.length_c   1.000
_cell.angle_alpha   90.00
_cell.angle_beta   90.00
_cell.angle_gamma   90.00
#
_symmetry.space_group_name_H-M   'P 1'
#
loop_
_entity.id
_entity.type
_entity.pdbx_description
1 polymer ?
#
loop_
_entity_poly.entity_id
_entity_poly.type
_entity_poly.pdbx_seq_one_letter_code
_entity_poly.pdbx_strand_id
1 'polypeptide(L)'
;MPERNRQVLLKRRPEGMPTPGDFEIVDAPLPEPGTGEVLLRGIYLSLDPYMRGRISGQRSYAKPVEMGAVIEGRVVGEVVRSNHPGFREGDFAMGGYGWQLYSAVPGNGLLKLDPAEAPISTALGILGMPGMTAYIGLANIGQPKEGETVVVSAASGAVGAVAGQLAKRQGARVVGIAGGADKCRYVKDELGFDAALDHRSPDLGAALDEACPKGIDVYFENVGGAVQHAVFPRFNDFARMIMCGMISEYNDTTPRPGPNLMSVVRKRLRIQGFIVSDDWQRYGEFRFSCASAPIRRGEQRKHKMTARDFSHFLTDDSDLPDPERQLLGRARALIPHLAERAPATTAERNVPPETIAEYHDAGILKILQPRRFGGLQGRFSLFSQIVEELTYGCASSAWVYAVLGEHQWIIASYPEQAQIDVWGDDPDAVAASSLAPRAAAAPVPGGWRLSGHYSFSSGCDHAQWAILGVFLGEIGDPRTIAYLLVPLAETEILDDWQVLGLAGTGSKSLVVRDVFVPQHRCVMVSDLFAGTPPGALVHPDYPVVRAPRGFLVSYSLPPVAIALGRRALDIVCRDLATRVSRGVTKMAGSEVVQMTIGEAAAAIDAATLLLRHGRRATTEAVSSGRQITAAEALQARRDMVYAQHQIGWALERLCELSGARWVYDTDPLQEIRRDVMTILTHHAASRAAAYAPYGNMLLSRGRD
;
A
#
# COMPACT_ATOMS: atom_id res chain seq x y z
N MET A 1 11.66 23.33 14.36
CA MET A 1 10.21 23.04 14.37
C MET A 1 9.57 23.79 13.20
N PRO A 2 8.48 23.30 12.59
CA PRO A 2 7.79 24.04 11.54
C PRO A 2 7.20 25.34 12.10
N GLU A 3 7.14 26.39 11.28
CA GLU A 3 6.53 27.67 11.68
C GLU A 3 4.99 27.62 11.75
N ARG A 4 4.38 26.63 11.10
CA ARG A 4 2.93 26.45 11.01
C ARG A 4 2.49 25.08 11.49
N ASN A 5 1.32 25.04 12.11
CA ASN A 5 0.60 23.85 12.57
C ASN A 5 -0.61 23.59 11.67
N ARG A 6 -0.65 22.44 11.02
CA ARG A 6 -1.79 22.03 10.21
C ARG A 6 -2.91 21.51 11.10
N GLN A 7 -4.13 22.02 10.87
CA GLN A 7 -5.33 21.71 11.64
C GLN A 7 -6.49 21.34 10.72
N VAL A 8 -7.40 20.49 11.20
CA VAL A 8 -8.69 20.23 10.56
C VAL A 8 -9.78 20.89 11.40
N LEU A 9 -10.50 21.83 10.81
CA LEU A 9 -11.58 22.58 11.43
C LEU A 9 -12.95 22.06 11.03
N LEU A 10 -13.96 22.29 11.87
CA LEU A 10 -15.36 22.08 11.52
C LEU A 10 -15.86 23.28 10.69
N LYS A 11 -16.14 23.06 9.41
CA LYS A 11 -16.57 24.13 8.48
C LYS A 11 -18.09 24.30 8.44
N ARG A 12 -18.84 23.19 8.50
CA ARG A 12 -20.31 23.19 8.66
C ARG A 12 -20.77 21.94 9.40
N ARG A 13 -21.99 21.97 9.92
CA ARG A 13 -22.62 20.80 10.56
C ARG A 13 -23.00 19.77 9.49
N PRO A 14 -22.61 18.50 9.63
CA PRO A 14 -23.07 17.46 8.71
C PRO A 14 -24.58 17.25 8.79
N GLU A 15 -25.22 17.07 7.64
CA GLU A 15 -26.58 16.55 7.51
C GLU A 15 -26.49 15.08 7.09
N GLY A 16 -26.76 14.16 8.02
CA GLY A 16 -26.54 12.73 7.81
C GLY A 16 -25.05 12.36 7.87
N MET A 17 -24.56 11.62 6.87
CA MET A 17 -23.16 11.17 6.84
C MET A 17 -22.20 12.33 6.58
N PRO A 18 -21.13 12.51 7.38
CA PRO A 18 -20.15 13.56 7.13
C PRO A 18 -19.45 13.42 5.79
N THR A 19 -19.30 14.55 5.12
CA THR A 19 -18.65 14.70 3.82
C THR A 19 -17.36 15.53 3.95
N PRO A 20 -16.42 15.44 3.00
CA PRO A 20 -15.23 16.30 3.02
C PRO A 20 -15.56 17.81 3.09
N GLY A 21 -16.69 18.24 2.53
CA GLY A 21 -17.14 19.63 2.56
C GLY A 21 -17.56 20.15 3.95
N ASP A 22 -17.69 19.27 4.95
CA ASP A 22 -18.02 19.63 6.33
C ASP A 22 -16.80 20.08 7.13
N PHE A 23 -15.61 19.88 6.57
CA PHE A 23 -14.32 20.16 7.20
C PHE A 23 -13.49 21.13 6.37
N GLU A 24 -12.52 21.76 7.01
CA GLU A 24 -11.54 22.62 6.37
C GLU A 24 -10.15 22.30 6.89
N ILE A 25 -9.16 22.20 6.00
CA ILE A 25 -7.75 22.03 6.40
C ILE A 25 -7.09 23.39 6.32
N VAL A 26 -6.54 23.86 7.45
CA VAL A 26 -5.85 25.15 7.54
C VAL A 26 -4.45 24.95 8.09
N ASP A 27 -3.53 25.84 7.72
CA ASP A 27 -2.24 25.97 8.39
C ASP A 27 -2.32 27.18 9.34
N ALA A 28 -2.25 26.97 10.65
CA ALA A 28 -2.25 28.01 11.69
C ALA A 28 -0.83 28.25 12.21
N PRO A 29 -0.53 29.32 12.98
CA PRO A 29 0.74 29.44 13.69
C PRO A 29 0.99 28.25 14.62
N LEU A 30 2.26 27.84 14.80
CA LEU A 30 2.62 26.82 15.78
C LEU A 30 2.24 27.32 17.20
N PRO A 31 1.49 26.55 18.00
CA PRO A 31 1.12 26.98 19.34
C PRO A 31 2.33 26.87 20.28
N GLU A 32 2.46 27.84 21.17
CA GLU A 32 3.51 27.90 22.20
C GLU A 32 2.94 27.47 23.55
N PRO A 33 3.57 26.52 24.28
CA PRO A 33 3.05 26.06 25.56
C PRO A 33 3.17 27.15 26.62
N GLY A 34 2.08 27.47 27.30
CA GLY A 34 2.08 28.34 28.47
C GLY A 34 2.71 27.70 29.72
N THR A 35 2.68 28.40 30.84
CA THR A 35 3.14 27.85 32.14
C THR A 35 2.34 26.61 32.51
N GLY A 36 3.03 25.49 32.78
CA GLY A 36 2.38 24.21 33.12
C GLY A 36 1.82 23.44 31.91
N GLU A 37 2.04 23.92 30.69
CA GLU A 37 1.64 23.24 29.46
C GLU A 37 2.81 22.53 28.78
N VAL A 38 2.45 21.64 27.87
CA VAL A 38 3.36 20.81 27.08
C VAL A 38 2.94 20.90 25.62
N LEU A 39 3.91 21.09 24.73
CA LEU A 39 3.70 21.02 23.29
C LEU A 39 3.94 19.59 22.82
N LEU A 40 2.86 18.94 22.37
CA LEU A 40 2.91 17.59 21.81
C LEU A 40 2.90 17.64 20.28
N ARG A 41 3.80 16.88 19.64
CA ARG A 41 3.70 16.52 18.22
C ARG A 41 2.91 15.21 18.11
N GLY A 42 1.75 15.26 17.46
CA GLY A 42 0.91 14.09 17.26
C GLY A 42 1.60 13.02 16.41
N ILE A 43 1.53 11.77 16.87
CA ILE A 43 1.99 10.57 16.16
C ILE A 43 0.79 9.72 15.75
N TYR A 44 -0.15 9.54 16.67
CA TYR A 44 -1.42 8.86 16.42
C TYR A 44 -2.58 9.74 16.84
N LEU A 45 -3.65 9.69 16.05
CA LEU A 45 -4.90 10.40 16.29
C LEU A 45 -6.04 9.39 16.33
N SER A 46 -6.95 9.56 17.28
CA SER A 46 -8.17 8.75 17.38
C SER A 46 -9.26 9.25 16.44
N LEU A 47 -10.04 8.30 15.91
CA LEU A 47 -11.26 8.55 15.16
C LEU A 47 -12.39 7.77 15.84
N ASP A 48 -13.18 8.46 16.64
CA ASP A 48 -14.12 7.82 17.56
C ASP A 48 -15.58 8.09 17.20
N PRO A 49 -16.49 7.10 17.39
CA PRO A 49 -17.93 7.26 17.17
C PRO A 49 -18.56 8.46 17.87
N TYR A 50 -18.14 8.78 19.09
CA TYR A 50 -18.73 9.88 19.88
C TYR A 50 -18.57 11.25 19.20
N MET A 51 -17.58 11.39 18.31
CA MET A 51 -17.31 12.63 17.58
C MET A 51 -18.52 13.04 16.73
N ARG A 52 -19.34 12.09 16.26
CA ARG A 52 -20.56 12.36 15.48
C ARG A 52 -21.55 13.25 16.23
N GLY A 53 -21.83 12.91 17.50
CA GLY A 53 -22.68 13.75 18.33
C GLY A 53 -22.13 15.16 18.49
N ARG A 54 -20.80 15.29 18.67
CA ARG A 54 -20.15 16.59 18.87
C ARG A 54 -20.14 17.47 17.63
N ILE A 55 -20.07 16.90 16.43
CA ILE A 55 -20.08 17.68 15.18
C ILE A 55 -21.49 17.98 14.67
N SER A 56 -22.52 17.24 15.11
CA SER A 56 -23.92 17.46 14.70
C SER A 56 -24.56 18.73 15.28
N GLY A 57 -24.05 19.23 16.41
CA GLY A 57 -24.63 20.37 17.14
C GLY A 57 -25.89 20.03 17.96
N GLN A 58 -26.34 18.78 17.95
CA GLN A 58 -27.47 18.34 18.79
C GLN A 58 -27.07 18.26 20.28
N ARG A 59 -28.06 18.42 21.17
CA ARG A 59 -27.83 18.31 22.62
C ARG A 59 -27.34 16.89 22.95
N SER A 60 -26.14 16.80 23.50
CA SER A 60 -25.50 15.55 23.92
C SER A 60 -24.94 15.71 25.34
N TYR A 61 -24.46 14.61 25.93
CA TYR A 61 -23.74 14.61 27.20
C TYR A 61 -22.39 15.33 27.12
N ALA A 62 -21.87 15.58 25.91
CA ALA A 62 -20.65 16.33 25.66
C ALA A 62 -20.92 17.64 24.91
N LYS A 63 -20.08 18.65 25.18
CA LYS A 63 -20.14 19.94 24.48
C LYS A 63 -19.89 19.73 22.96
N PRO A 64 -20.71 20.33 22.07
CA PRO A 64 -20.44 20.31 20.64
C PRO A 64 -19.14 21.02 20.26
N VAL A 65 -18.50 20.58 19.18
CA VAL A 65 -17.36 21.30 18.57
C VAL A 65 -17.90 22.59 17.97
N GLU A 66 -17.35 23.74 18.32
CA GLU A 66 -17.80 25.03 17.74
C GLU A 66 -17.48 25.13 16.24
N MET A 67 -18.24 25.95 15.53
CA MET A 67 -17.93 26.24 14.12
C MET A 67 -16.57 26.93 13.99
N GLY A 68 -15.75 26.48 13.04
CA GLY A 68 -14.38 26.96 12.85
C GLY A 68 -13.36 26.44 13.89
N ALA A 69 -13.78 25.61 14.84
CA ALA A 69 -12.86 25.02 15.81
C ALA A 69 -12.22 23.72 15.29
N VAL A 70 -11.06 23.37 15.83
CA VAL A 70 -10.36 22.10 15.53
C VAL A 70 -11.26 20.92 15.89
N ILE A 71 -11.39 19.96 14.97
CA ILE A 71 -12.11 18.72 15.23
C ILE A 71 -11.47 17.99 16.40
N GLU A 72 -12.28 17.61 17.38
CA GLU A 72 -11.78 17.00 18.60
C GLU A 72 -11.38 15.53 18.41
N GLY A 73 -10.36 15.12 19.14
CA GLY A 73 -9.87 13.75 19.17
C GLY A 73 -8.72 13.61 20.15
N ARG A 74 -8.55 12.42 20.73
CA ARG A 74 -7.37 12.11 21.55
C ARG A 74 -6.17 11.83 20.66
N VAL A 75 -5.02 12.35 21.08
CA VAL A 75 -3.73 12.17 20.41
C VAL A 75 -2.76 11.46 21.33
N VAL A 76 -1.98 10.55 20.75
CA VAL A 76 -0.70 10.09 21.32
C VAL A 76 0.40 10.82 20.58
N GLY A 77 1.27 11.49 21.32
CA GLY A 77 2.31 12.34 20.75
C GLY A 77 3.60 12.30 21.54
N GLU A 78 4.64 12.83 20.91
CA GLU A 78 5.95 13.09 21.52
C GLU A 78 5.97 14.52 22.05
N VAL A 79 6.51 14.71 23.25
CA VAL A 79 6.77 16.01 23.83
C VAL A 79 7.91 16.67 23.08
N VAL A 80 7.64 17.79 22.41
CA VAL A 80 8.67 18.55 21.68
C VAL A 80 9.07 19.84 22.38
N ARG A 81 8.28 20.32 23.34
CA ARG A 81 8.62 21.40 24.28
C ARG A 81 7.78 21.23 25.54
N SER A 82 8.34 21.53 26.71
CA SER A 82 7.61 21.40 27.98
C SER A 82 7.90 22.57 28.92
N ASN A 83 6.83 23.20 29.42
CA ASN A 83 6.85 24.13 30.54
C ASN A 83 6.21 23.50 31.80
N HIS A 84 6.17 22.17 31.86
CA HIS A 84 5.61 21.38 32.96
C HIS A 84 6.67 20.44 33.56
N PRO A 85 6.88 20.43 34.90
CA PRO A 85 7.98 19.68 35.53
C PRO A 85 7.87 18.14 35.37
N GLY A 86 6.67 17.61 35.13
CA GLY A 86 6.44 16.17 34.92
C GLY A 86 6.80 15.63 33.54
N PHE A 87 7.11 16.50 32.57
CA PHE A 87 7.39 16.12 31.17
C PHE A 87 8.69 16.75 30.67
N ARG A 88 9.46 15.97 29.92
CA ARG A 88 10.69 16.38 29.23
C ARG A 88 10.51 16.17 27.73
N GLU A 89 11.28 16.92 26.94
CA GLU A 89 11.35 16.69 25.50
C GLU A 89 11.77 15.24 25.21
N GLY A 90 11.10 14.60 24.25
CA GLY A 90 11.25 13.18 23.92
C GLY A 90 10.35 12.22 24.71
N ASP A 91 9.66 12.67 25.78
CA ASP A 91 8.67 11.84 26.46
C ASP A 91 7.47 11.55 25.52
N PHE A 92 6.80 10.41 25.70
CA PHE A 92 5.53 10.12 25.04
C PHE A 92 4.35 10.33 25.98
N ALA A 93 3.26 10.87 25.46
CA ALA A 93 2.04 11.07 26.23
C ALA A 93 0.77 10.88 25.39
N MET A 94 -0.29 10.41 26.05
CA MET A 94 -1.67 10.49 25.53
C MET A 94 -2.36 11.68 26.18
N GLY A 95 -3.04 12.50 25.38
CA GLY A 95 -3.82 13.64 25.87
C GLY A 95 -3.61 14.92 25.06
N GLY A 96 -2.79 14.88 24.00
CA GLY A 96 -2.86 15.90 22.95
C GLY A 96 -4.27 15.96 22.36
N TYR A 97 -4.66 17.14 21.89
CA TYR A 97 -6.05 17.41 21.55
C TYR A 97 -6.23 17.82 20.10
N GLY A 98 -7.22 17.20 19.46
CA GLY A 98 -7.75 17.62 18.18
C GLY A 98 -6.98 17.13 16.96
N TRP A 99 -7.62 17.25 15.80
CA TRP A 99 -7.10 16.85 14.49
C TRP A 99 -6.09 17.89 14.01
N GLN A 100 -4.91 17.88 14.61
CA GLN A 100 -3.82 18.79 14.33
C GLN A 100 -2.46 18.13 14.57
N LEU A 101 -1.41 18.67 13.95
CA LEU A 101 -0.06 18.12 14.08
C LEU A 101 0.58 18.43 15.44
N TYR A 102 0.29 19.62 15.98
CA TYR A 102 0.83 20.07 17.25
C TYR A 102 -0.29 20.59 18.15
N SER A 103 -0.26 20.24 19.42
CA SER A 103 -1.19 20.76 20.43
C SER A 103 -0.44 21.15 21.69
N ALA A 104 -0.58 22.40 22.12
CA ALA A 104 -0.14 22.83 23.44
C ALA A 104 -1.30 22.55 24.42
N VAL A 105 -1.02 21.78 25.47
CA VAL A 105 -2.05 21.31 26.41
C VAL A 105 -1.50 21.26 27.84
N PRO A 106 -2.33 21.44 28.88
CA PRO A 106 -1.91 21.32 30.27
C PRO A 106 -1.30 19.96 30.59
N GLY A 107 -0.09 19.95 31.16
CA GLY A 107 0.63 18.71 31.47
C GLY A 107 -0.11 17.80 32.46
N ASN A 108 -0.86 18.36 33.40
CA ASN A 108 -1.67 17.59 34.37
C ASN A 108 -2.80 16.76 33.73
N GLY A 109 -3.20 17.08 32.50
CA GLY A 109 -4.20 16.32 31.75
C GLY A 109 -3.63 15.18 30.90
N LEU A 110 -2.30 15.03 30.87
CA LEU A 110 -1.60 14.06 30.05
C LEU A 110 -1.35 12.75 30.82
N LEU A 111 -1.62 11.63 30.15
CA LEU A 111 -1.13 10.32 30.59
C LEU A 111 0.25 10.09 29.98
N LYS A 112 1.29 10.10 30.82
CA LYS A 112 2.63 9.71 30.40
C LYS A 112 2.65 8.25 29.97
N LEU A 113 3.31 7.96 28.85
CA LEU A 113 3.40 6.64 28.26
C LEU A 113 4.85 6.17 28.28
N ASP A 114 5.07 4.95 28.76
CA ASP A 114 6.35 4.28 28.65
C ASP A 114 6.27 3.26 27.48
N PRO A 115 7.02 3.47 26.38
CA PRO A 115 7.10 2.51 25.29
C PRO A 115 7.57 1.11 25.70
N ALA A 116 8.26 0.97 26.85
CA ALA A 116 8.67 -0.31 27.39
C ALA A 116 7.51 -1.11 28.02
N GLU A 117 6.45 -0.45 28.49
CA GLU A 117 5.27 -1.13 29.06
C GLU A 117 4.36 -1.70 27.97
N ALA A 118 4.11 -0.93 26.92
CA ALA A 118 3.30 -1.33 25.77
C ALA A 118 3.56 -0.39 24.58
N PRO A 119 3.28 -0.81 23.33
CA PRO A 119 3.32 0.10 22.19
C PRO A 119 2.44 1.32 22.44
N ILE A 120 2.98 2.53 22.25
CA ILE A 120 2.30 3.79 22.61
C ILE A 120 0.93 3.98 21.95
N SER A 121 0.71 3.38 20.77
CA SER A 121 -0.58 3.41 20.06
C SER A 121 -1.71 2.70 20.81
N THR A 122 -1.38 1.75 21.68
CA THR A 122 -2.39 1.04 22.49
C THR A 122 -3.14 1.95 23.46
N ALA A 123 -2.57 3.10 23.82
CA ALA A 123 -3.20 4.10 24.67
C ALA A 123 -4.45 4.73 24.02
N LEU A 124 -4.58 4.73 22.69
CA LEU A 124 -5.81 5.14 22.00
C LEU A 124 -6.80 3.98 21.79
N GLY A 125 -6.39 2.74 22.06
CA GLY A 125 -7.15 1.53 21.78
C GLY A 125 -7.36 0.66 23.02
N ILE A 126 -6.76 -0.52 23.00
CA ILE A 126 -6.97 -1.58 24.00
C ILE A 126 -6.58 -1.18 25.43
N LEU A 127 -5.57 -0.33 25.62
CA LEU A 127 -5.20 0.19 26.94
C LEU A 127 -5.82 1.57 27.21
N GLY A 128 -6.60 2.09 26.26
CA GLY A 128 -7.19 3.42 26.31
C GLY A 128 -8.67 3.44 26.69
N MET A 129 -9.33 4.54 26.29
CA MET A 129 -10.78 4.72 26.47
C MET A 129 -11.61 3.54 25.92
N PRO A 130 -11.33 2.95 24.74
CA PRO A 130 -12.11 1.80 24.26
C PRO A 130 -12.03 0.57 25.17
N GLY A 131 -10.82 0.23 25.66
CA GLY A 131 -10.64 -0.87 26.60
C GLY A 131 -11.33 -0.62 27.94
N MET A 132 -11.21 0.61 28.46
CA MET A 132 -11.91 1.04 29.68
C MET A 132 -13.43 0.97 29.53
N THR A 133 -13.96 1.32 28.35
CA THR A 133 -15.39 1.23 28.04
C THR A 133 -15.88 -0.22 28.11
N ALA A 134 -15.14 -1.15 27.52
CA ALA A 134 -15.44 -2.58 27.60
C ALA A 134 -15.38 -3.09 29.05
N TYR A 135 -14.36 -2.70 29.81
CA TYR A 135 -14.17 -3.09 31.21
C TYR A 135 -15.33 -2.64 32.09
N ILE A 136 -15.70 -1.36 32.05
CA ILE A 136 -16.76 -0.80 32.88
C ILE A 136 -18.13 -1.36 32.50
N GLY A 137 -18.44 -1.47 31.20
CA GLY A 137 -19.70 -2.05 30.74
C GLY A 137 -19.89 -3.47 31.27
N LEU A 138 -18.83 -4.29 31.22
CA LEU A 138 -18.86 -5.64 31.77
C LEU A 138 -18.84 -5.65 33.30
N ALA A 139 -17.99 -4.89 33.98
CA ALA A 139 -17.89 -4.94 35.43
C ALA A 139 -19.16 -4.43 36.13
N ASN A 140 -19.80 -3.38 35.61
CA ASN A 140 -20.91 -2.71 36.29
C ASN A 140 -22.28 -3.26 35.89
N ILE A 141 -22.45 -3.67 34.63
CA ILE A 141 -23.76 -4.01 34.06
C ILE A 141 -23.77 -5.46 33.60
N GLY A 142 -22.80 -5.85 32.78
CA GLY A 142 -22.71 -7.19 32.21
C GLY A 142 -22.57 -8.27 33.26
N GLN A 143 -21.59 -8.15 34.15
CA GLN A 143 -21.21 -9.08 35.21
C GLN A 143 -21.28 -10.56 34.79
N PRO A 144 -20.69 -10.95 33.63
CA PRO A 144 -20.86 -12.29 33.09
C PRO A 144 -20.35 -13.35 34.07
N LYS A 145 -21.06 -14.47 34.14
CA LYS A 145 -20.72 -15.62 35.00
C LYS A 145 -20.20 -16.77 34.15
N GLU A 146 -19.50 -17.69 34.80
CA GLU A 146 -19.04 -18.92 34.16
C GLU A 146 -20.22 -19.69 33.53
N GLY A 147 -20.06 -20.10 32.28
CA GLY A 147 -21.07 -20.84 31.53
C GLY A 147 -22.21 -20.00 30.93
N GLU A 148 -22.30 -18.71 31.24
CA GLU A 148 -23.24 -17.79 30.57
C GLU A 148 -22.82 -17.50 29.12
N THR A 149 -23.79 -17.11 28.29
CA THR A 149 -23.55 -16.67 26.91
C THR A 149 -23.55 -15.15 26.80
N VAL A 150 -22.44 -14.62 26.31
CA VAL A 150 -22.22 -13.19 26.05
C VAL A 150 -22.18 -12.96 24.55
N VAL A 151 -23.07 -12.12 24.03
CA VAL A 151 -23.05 -11.66 22.65
C VAL A 151 -22.46 -10.26 22.56
N VAL A 152 -21.60 -10.01 21.57
CA VAL A 152 -20.97 -8.70 21.37
C VAL A 152 -21.23 -8.23 19.95
N SER A 153 -21.93 -7.10 19.80
CA SER A 153 -22.08 -6.43 18.50
C SER A 153 -20.84 -5.62 18.16
N ALA A 154 -20.56 -5.43 16.86
CA ALA A 154 -19.32 -4.83 16.38
C ALA A 154 -18.07 -5.46 17.03
N ALA A 155 -18.05 -6.80 17.14
CA ALA A 155 -17.04 -7.56 17.89
C ALA A 155 -15.60 -7.37 17.38
N SER A 156 -15.42 -7.01 16.10
CA SER A 156 -14.12 -6.70 15.54
C SER A 156 -13.63 -5.28 15.83
N GLY A 157 -14.46 -4.43 16.45
CA GLY A 157 -14.17 -3.02 16.74
C GLY A 157 -13.39 -2.81 18.04
N ALA A 158 -12.95 -1.58 18.29
CA ALA A 158 -12.04 -1.26 19.41
C ALA A 158 -12.59 -1.63 20.79
N VAL A 159 -13.89 -1.41 21.05
CA VAL A 159 -14.55 -1.79 22.31
C VAL A 159 -14.92 -3.27 22.29
N GLY A 160 -15.58 -3.73 21.22
CA GLY A 160 -16.09 -5.10 21.12
C GLY A 160 -15.01 -6.17 21.24
N ALA A 161 -13.84 -5.93 20.65
CA ALA A 161 -12.71 -6.86 20.70
C ALA A 161 -12.19 -7.07 22.13
N VAL A 162 -12.21 -6.02 22.95
CA VAL A 162 -11.81 -6.10 24.36
C VAL A 162 -12.93 -6.73 25.19
N ALA A 163 -14.18 -6.33 24.95
CA ALA A 163 -15.33 -6.83 25.69
C ALA A 163 -15.44 -8.36 25.61
N GLY A 164 -15.35 -8.93 24.41
CA GLY A 164 -15.44 -10.39 24.30
C GLY A 164 -14.27 -11.12 24.96
N GLN A 165 -13.06 -10.59 24.90
CA GLN A 165 -11.92 -11.21 25.60
C GLN A 165 -12.05 -11.13 27.13
N LEU A 166 -12.52 -9.99 27.66
CA LEU A 166 -12.81 -9.85 29.09
C LEU A 166 -13.95 -10.77 29.54
N ALA A 167 -14.94 -11.00 28.69
CA ALA A 167 -16.02 -11.95 28.95
C ALA A 167 -15.52 -13.41 28.90
N LYS A 168 -14.68 -13.77 27.92
CA LYS A 168 -14.01 -15.09 27.85
C LYS A 168 -13.20 -15.37 29.12
N ARG A 169 -12.47 -14.36 29.63
CA ARG A 169 -11.70 -14.46 30.87
C ARG A 169 -12.56 -14.73 32.11
N GLN A 170 -13.85 -14.41 32.08
CA GLN A 170 -14.81 -14.69 33.14
C GLN A 170 -15.51 -16.05 32.97
N GLY A 171 -15.04 -16.89 32.03
CA GLY A 171 -15.59 -18.23 31.80
C GLY A 171 -16.88 -18.25 30.97
N ALA A 172 -17.26 -17.13 30.37
CA ALA A 172 -18.43 -17.07 29.49
C ALA A 172 -18.15 -17.69 28.12
N ARG A 173 -19.20 -18.20 27.48
CA ARG A 173 -19.23 -18.44 26.03
C ARG A 173 -19.44 -17.11 25.33
N VAL A 174 -18.60 -16.74 24.37
CA VAL A 174 -18.64 -15.44 23.70
C VAL A 174 -18.89 -15.61 22.21
N VAL A 175 -19.96 -14.97 21.73
CA VAL A 175 -20.33 -14.92 20.32
C VAL A 175 -20.23 -13.49 19.82
N GLY A 176 -19.43 -13.27 18.78
CA GLY A 176 -19.23 -11.96 18.19
C GLY A 176 -20.08 -11.75 16.95
N ILE A 177 -20.56 -10.53 16.73
CA ILE A 177 -21.22 -10.14 15.47
C ILE A 177 -20.33 -9.09 14.79
N ALA A 178 -19.93 -9.36 13.55
CA ALA A 178 -19.07 -8.49 12.74
C ALA A 178 -19.57 -8.43 11.29
N GLY A 179 -18.98 -7.56 10.46
CA GLY A 179 -19.41 -7.38 9.07
C GLY A 179 -18.40 -7.94 8.07
N GLY A 180 -18.76 -9.03 7.39
CA GLY A 180 -17.93 -9.76 6.44
C GLY A 180 -17.16 -10.93 7.05
N ALA A 181 -16.96 -11.98 6.24
CA ALA A 181 -16.25 -13.21 6.61
C ALA A 181 -14.86 -12.98 7.23
N ASP A 182 -14.10 -12.02 6.71
CA ASP A 182 -12.76 -11.68 7.23
C ASP A 182 -12.79 -11.18 8.67
N LYS A 183 -13.76 -10.32 9.02
CA LYS A 183 -13.88 -9.80 10.38
C LYS A 183 -14.39 -10.88 11.32
N CYS A 184 -15.25 -11.78 10.84
CA CYS A 184 -15.69 -12.93 11.62
C CYS A 184 -14.52 -13.88 11.90
N ARG A 185 -13.70 -14.18 10.90
CA ARG A 185 -12.49 -15.00 11.07
C ARG A 185 -11.53 -14.39 12.09
N TYR A 186 -11.26 -13.09 12.00
CA TYR A 186 -10.47 -12.36 13.00
C TYR A 186 -11.04 -12.47 14.42
N VAL A 187 -12.35 -12.27 14.58
CA VAL A 187 -13.02 -12.36 15.90
C VAL A 187 -12.91 -13.76 16.50
N LYS A 188 -13.06 -14.80 15.68
CA LYS A 188 -12.98 -16.19 16.14
C LYS A 188 -11.53 -16.62 16.39
N ASP A 189 -10.69 -16.51 15.38
CA ASP A 189 -9.40 -17.20 15.35
C ASP A 189 -8.32 -16.42 16.11
N GLU A 190 -8.33 -15.08 16.00
CA GLU A 190 -7.32 -14.21 16.64
C GLU A 190 -7.75 -13.78 18.04
N LEU A 191 -8.99 -13.27 18.17
CA LEU A 191 -9.51 -12.79 19.46
C LEU A 191 -10.01 -13.92 20.37
N GLY A 192 -10.17 -15.14 19.84
CA GLY A 192 -10.52 -16.32 20.63
C GLY A 192 -11.99 -16.38 21.06
N PHE A 193 -12.90 -15.76 20.32
CA PHE A 193 -14.34 -15.90 20.54
C PHE A 193 -14.79 -17.30 20.13
N ASP A 194 -15.84 -17.83 20.76
CA ASP A 194 -16.33 -19.18 20.48
C ASP A 194 -17.04 -19.28 19.11
N ALA A 195 -17.67 -18.19 18.68
CA ALA A 195 -18.26 -18.05 17.37
C ALA A 195 -18.24 -16.59 16.90
N ALA A 196 -18.29 -16.40 15.58
CA ALA A 196 -18.40 -15.08 14.97
C ALA A 196 -19.41 -15.12 13.81
N LEU A 197 -20.36 -14.19 13.84
CA LEU A 197 -21.50 -14.14 12.92
C LEU A 197 -21.40 -12.90 12.04
N ASP A 198 -21.69 -13.07 10.74
CA ASP A 198 -21.73 -11.96 9.80
C ASP A 198 -23.12 -11.33 9.78
N HIS A 199 -23.23 -10.07 10.21
CA HIS A 199 -24.52 -9.36 10.18
C HIS A 199 -25.00 -9.00 8.76
N ARG A 200 -24.19 -9.24 7.73
CA ARG A 200 -24.56 -9.07 6.31
C ARG A 200 -25.19 -10.34 5.73
N SER A 201 -25.09 -11.47 6.43
CA SER A 201 -25.76 -12.70 6.04
C SER A 201 -27.28 -12.50 6.07
N PRO A 202 -28.04 -13.10 5.12
CA PRO A 202 -29.48 -12.89 5.02
C PRO A 202 -30.28 -13.38 6.23
N ASP A 203 -29.74 -14.29 7.05
CA ASP A 203 -30.43 -14.79 8.25
C ASP A 203 -29.54 -14.78 9.51
N LEU A 204 -29.32 -13.59 10.07
CA LEU A 204 -28.61 -13.42 11.34
C LEU A 204 -29.37 -14.09 12.52
N GLY A 205 -30.70 -14.23 12.41
CA GLY A 205 -31.52 -14.83 13.46
C GLY A 205 -31.20 -16.31 13.65
N ALA A 206 -31.32 -17.10 12.58
CA ALA A 206 -31.01 -18.53 12.63
C ALA A 206 -29.55 -18.78 13.06
N ALA A 207 -28.62 -17.95 12.57
CA ALA A 207 -27.21 -18.04 12.96
C ALA A 207 -26.98 -17.76 14.46
N LEU A 208 -27.77 -16.86 15.06
CA LEU A 208 -27.75 -16.61 16.50
C LEU A 208 -28.33 -17.79 17.28
N ASP A 209 -29.39 -18.43 16.80
CA ASP A 209 -29.97 -19.62 17.45
C ASP A 209 -28.99 -20.80 17.47
N GLU A 210 -28.26 -21.00 16.37
CA GLU A 210 -27.22 -22.03 16.27
C GLU A 210 -26.02 -21.72 17.17
N ALA A 211 -25.55 -20.46 17.20
CA ALA A 211 -24.38 -20.08 17.97
C ALA A 211 -24.65 -19.98 19.49
N CYS A 212 -25.90 -19.66 19.86
CA CYS A 212 -26.37 -19.43 21.22
C CYS A 212 -27.53 -20.40 21.59
N PRO A 213 -27.32 -21.73 21.57
CA PRO A 213 -28.40 -22.70 21.77
C PRO A 213 -29.03 -22.66 23.17
N LYS A 214 -28.35 -22.01 24.14
CA LYS A 214 -28.83 -21.80 25.51
C LYS A 214 -29.42 -20.39 25.74
N GLY A 215 -29.63 -19.61 24.69
CA GLY A 215 -30.02 -18.21 24.78
C GLY A 215 -28.88 -17.27 25.15
N ILE A 216 -29.20 -16.00 25.40
CA ILE A 216 -28.23 -14.91 25.63
C ILE A 216 -28.43 -14.32 27.02
N ASP A 217 -27.39 -14.33 27.86
CA ASP A 217 -27.42 -13.83 29.23
C ASP A 217 -26.87 -12.40 29.35
N VAL A 218 -25.91 -12.05 28.49
CA VAL A 218 -25.33 -10.71 28.39
C VAL A 218 -25.23 -10.29 26.93
N TYR A 219 -25.63 -9.06 26.63
CA TYR A 219 -25.42 -8.47 25.30
C TYR A 219 -24.71 -7.13 25.42
N PHE A 220 -23.55 -7.03 24.77
CA PHE A 220 -22.81 -5.78 24.64
C PHE A 220 -23.21 -5.09 23.32
N GLU A 221 -24.04 -4.05 23.44
CA GLU A 221 -24.65 -3.33 22.32
C GLU A 221 -23.84 -2.09 21.93
N ASN A 222 -23.41 -2.05 20.67
CA ASN A 222 -22.61 -0.99 20.05
C ASN A 222 -23.25 -0.44 18.75
N VAL A 223 -24.21 -1.15 18.16
CA VAL A 223 -24.67 -1.00 16.78
C VAL A 223 -26.09 -0.47 16.66
N GLY A 224 -27.05 -1.05 17.39
CA GLY A 224 -28.48 -0.76 17.21
C GLY A 224 -29.09 -1.43 15.96
N GLY A 225 -30.26 -0.97 15.55
CA GLY A 225 -30.94 -1.38 14.32
C GLY A 225 -31.18 -2.90 14.17
N ALA A 226 -30.97 -3.41 12.96
CA ALA A 226 -31.27 -4.82 12.60
C ALA A 226 -30.51 -5.84 13.44
N VAL A 227 -29.27 -5.54 13.87
CA VAL A 227 -28.48 -6.42 14.74
C VAL A 227 -29.14 -6.52 16.11
N GLN A 228 -29.53 -5.39 16.68
CA GLN A 228 -30.26 -5.36 17.95
C GLN A 228 -31.58 -6.11 17.86
N HIS A 229 -32.35 -5.88 16.80
CA HIS A 229 -33.63 -6.56 16.56
C HIS A 229 -33.48 -8.07 16.44
N ALA A 230 -32.38 -8.55 15.84
CA ALA A 230 -32.08 -9.98 15.76
C ALA A 230 -31.70 -10.57 17.13
N VAL A 231 -30.96 -9.84 17.96
CA VAL A 231 -30.51 -10.33 19.28
C VAL A 231 -31.64 -10.32 20.31
N PHE A 232 -32.48 -9.27 20.34
CA PHE A 232 -33.42 -9.00 21.43
C PHE A 232 -34.40 -10.14 21.77
N PRO A 233 -34.98 -10.89 20.81
CA PRO A 233 -35.88 -12.00 21.12
C PRO A 233 -35.21 -13.16 21.86
N ARG A 234 -33.88 -13.28 21.75
CA ARG A 234 -33.07 -14.44 22.18
C ARG A 234 -32.49 -14.31 23.59
N PHE A 235 -32.83 -13.24 24.31
CA PHE A 235 -32.45 -13.09 25.71
C PHE A 235 -33.02 -14.19 26.60
N ASN A 236 -32.24 -14.61 27.59
CA ASN A 236 -32.72 -15.41 28.71
C ASN A 236 -33.48 -14.55 29.73
N ASP A 237 -34.16 -15.22 30.66
CA ASP A 237 -34.68 -14.59 31.85
C ASP A 237 -33.53 -13.94 32.64
N PHE A 238 -33.76 -12.73 33.14
CA PHE A 238 -32.80 -11.90 33.89
C PHE A 238 -31.53 -11.50 33.12
N ALA A 239 -31.54 -11.59 31.78
CA ALA A 239 -30.40 -11.17 30.98
C ALA A 239 -30.11 -9.66 31.08
N ARG A 240 -28.85 -9.28 30.81
CA ARG A 240 -28.33 -7.91 30.97
C ARG A 240 -27.86 -7.37 29.63
N MET A 241 -28.39 -6.22 29.23
CA MET A 241 -28.01 -5.52 28.02
C MET A 241 -27.24 -4.25 28.39
N ILE A 242 -25.98 -4.21 27.94
CA ILE A 242 -25.07 -3.08 28.09
C ILE A 242 -25.23 -2.20 26.87
N MET A 243 -25.80 -1.01 27.05
CA MET A 243 -25.97 -0.03 25.98
C MET A 243 -24.73 0.88 25.90
N CYS A 244 -23.76 0.52 25.07
CA CYS A 244 -22.55 1.31 24.84
C CYS A 244 -22.73 2.35 23.73
N GLY A 245 -23.48 2.02 22.68
CA GLY A 245 -23.71 2.90 21.54
C GLY A 245 -24.63 2.28 20.50
N MET A 246 -25.03 3.09 19.52
CA MET A 246 -25.93 2.68 18.42
C MET A 246 -25.41 3.24 17.09
N ILE A 247 -24.18 2.86 16.70
CA ILE A 247 -23.48 3.50 15.58
C ILE A 247 -24.26 3.45 14.26
N SER A 248 -25.13 2.46 14.07
CA SER A 248 -25.93 2.32 12.84
C SER A 248 -27.04 3.37 12.70
N GLU A 249 -27.30 4.13 13.76
CA GLU A 249 -28.39 5.12 13.86
C GLU A 249 -27.86 6.55 13.99
N TYR A 250 -26.55 6.76 14.16
CA TYR A 250 -25.97 8.08 14.47
C TYR A 250 -26.16 9.13 13.38
N ASN A 251 -26.45 8.71 12.15
CA ASN A 251 -26.66 9.60 11.01
C ASN A 251 -28.13 9.64 10.56
N ASP A 252 -29.03 8.96 11.27
CA ASP A 252 -30.45 9.00 10.95
C ASP A 252 -31.04 10.36 11.34
N THR A 253 -31.87 10.91 10.46
CA THR A 253 -32.61 12.15 10.72
C THR A 253 -33.92 11.90 11.44
N THR A 254 -34.36 10.65 11.52
CA THR A 254 -35.57 10.21 12.23
C THR A 254 -35.26 8.97 13.08
N PRO A 255 -35.74 8.90 14.34
CA PRO A 255 -35.52 7.72 15.18
C PRO A 255 -36.12 6.45 14.57
N ARG A 256 -35.39 5.35 14.62
CA ARG A 256 -35.89 4.04 14.18
C ARG A 256 -36.80 3.40 15.25
N PRO A 257 -37.73 2.51 14.86
CA PRO A 257 -38.48 1.71 15.82
C PRO A 257 -37.55 0.85 16.69
N GLY A 258 -37.69 0.96 18.01
CA GLY A 258 -36.99 0.11 18.97
C GLY A 258 -37.60 -1.31 19.04
N PRO A 259 -36.92 -2.25 19.72
CA PRO A 259 -37.46 -3.60 19.94
C PRO A 259 -38.67 -3.57 20.88
N ASN A 260 -39.49 -4.64 20.83
CA ASN A 260 -40.67 -4.76 21.69
C ASN A 260 -40.29 -4.92 23.18
N LEU A 261 -40.44 -3.83 23.94
CA LEU A 261 -40.08 -3.75 25.36
C LEU A 261 -40.93 -4.62 26.29
N MET A 262 -42.04 -5.21 25.84
CA MET A 262 -42.79 -6.17 26.68
C MET A 262 -41.93 -7.36 27.12
N SER A 263 -40.91 -7.72 26.34
CA SER A 263 -39.95 -8.76 26.72
C SER A 263 -39.12 -8.36 27.94
N VAL A 264 -38.89 -7.07 28.18
CA VAL A 264 -38.17 -6.56 29.37
C VAL A 264 -38.94 -6.91 30.63
N VAL A 265 -40.26 -6.71 30.64
CA VAL A 265 -41.12 -7.08 31.77
C VAL A 265 -41.18 -8.60 31.92
N ARG A 266 -41.52 -9.31 30.83
CA ARG A 266 -41.72 -10.76 30.84
C ARG A 266 -40.47 -11.53 31.30
N LYS A 267 -39.31 -11.16 30.77
CA LYS A 267 -38.01 -11.80 31.05
C LYS A 267 -37.24 -11.12 32.17
N ARG A 268 -37.76 -10.03 32.78
CA ARG A 268 -37.09 -9.24 33.83
C ARG A 268 -35.68 -8.77 33.40
N LEU A 269 -35.57 -8.25 32.18
CA LEU A 269 -34.28 -7.84 31.62
C LEU A 269 -33.77 -6.57 32.29
N ARG A 270 -32.45 -6.46 32.48
CA ARG A 270 -31.79 -5.20 32.82
C ARG A 270 -31.21 -4.59 31.56
N ILE A 271 -31.66 -3.39 31.18
CA ILE A 271 -31.09 -2.61 30.08
C ILE A 271 -30.52 -1.32 30.68
N GLN A 272 -29.22 -1.09 30.48
CA GLN A 272 -28.57 0.08 31.07
C GLN A 272 -27.48 0.63 30.13
N GLY A 273 -27.52 1.95 29.92
CA GLY A 273 -26.44 2.71 29.29
C GLY A 273 -25.44 3.26 30.29
N PHE A 274 -24.27 3.66 29.80
CA PHE A 274 -23.22 4.25 30.60
C PHE A 274 -22.33 5.16 29.75
N ILE A 275 -21.64 6.10 30.39
CA ILE A 275 -20.60 6.92 29.77
C ILE A 275 -19.29 6.67 30.50
N VAL A 276 -18.25 6.26 29.77
CA VAL A 276 -16.97 5.82 30.36
C VAL A 276 -16.27 6.87 31.23
N SER A 277 -16.54 8.16 31.02
CA SER A 277 -15.96 9.24 31.84
C SER A 277 -16.42 9.20 33.29
N ASP A 278 -17.59 8.64 33.58
CA ASP A 278 -18.17 8.59 34.94
C ASP A 278 -17.39 7.64 35.86
N ASP A 279 -16.61 6.73 35.27
CA ASP A 279 -15.82 5.71 35.95
C ASP A 279 -14.29 5.86 35.72
N TRP A 280 -13.82 7.01 35.21
CA TRP A 280 -12.40 7.18 34.82
C TRP A 280 -11.41 6.98 35.98
N GLN A 281 -11.84 7.22 37.22
CA GLN A 281 -11.08 6.93 38.45
C GLN A 281 -10.66 5.45 38.58
N ARG A 282 -11.35 4.53 37.90
CA ARG A 282 -11.03 3.09 37.88
C ARG A 282 -10.05 2.70 36.78
N TYR A 283 -9.49 3.67 36.04
CA TYR A 283 -8.55 3.39 34.96
C TYR A 283 -7.29 2.62 35.43
N GLY A 284 -6.81 2.89 36.65
CA GLY A 284 -5.70 2.15 37.25
C GLY A 284 -6.02 0.66 37.51
N GLU A 285 -7.21 0.38 38.02
CA GLU A 285 -7.74 -0.98 38.21
C GLU A 285 -7.81 -1.73 36.88
N PHE A 286 -8.36 -1.08 35.85
CA PHE A 286 -8.41 -1.62 34.49
C PHE A 286 -7.00 -1.92 33.94
N ARG A 287 -6.07 -0.98 34.02
CA ARG A 287 -4.68 -1.16 33.56
C ARG A 287 -3.99 -2.33 34.25
N PHE A 288 -4.17 -2.47 35.56
CA PHE A 288 -3.64 -3.59 36.33
C PHE A 288 -4.24 -4.94 35.90
N SER A 289 -5.56 -4.99 35.63
CA SER A 289 -6.24 -6.20 35.15
C SER A 289 -5.77 -6.67 33.77
N CYS A 290 -5.32 -5.74 32.91
CA CYS A 290 -4.77 -6.02 31.59
C CYS A 290 -3.31 -6.49 31.65
N ALA A 291 -2.52 -5.96 32.58
CA ALA A 291 -1.12 -6.36 32.78
C ALA A 291 -1.00 -7.77 33.38
N SER A 292 -1.90 -8.15 34.29
CA SER A 292 -1.88 -9.44 35.01
C SER A 292 -2.31 -10.64 34.16
N ALA A 293 -3.06 -10.43 33.08
CA ALA A 293 -3.26 -11.44 32.04
C ALA A 293 -3.41 -10.74 30.67
N PRO A 294 -2.41 -10.84 29.77
CA PRO A 294 -2.41 -10.10 28.52
C PRO A 294 -3.66 -10.42 27.69
N ILE A 295 -4.44 -9.39 27.38
CA ILE A 295 -5.50 -9.48 26.38
C ILE A 295 -4.79 -9.66 25.03
N ARG A 296 -5.20 -10.67 24.24
CA ARG A 296 -4.62 -10.88 22.91
C ARG A 296 -4.82 -9.59 22.15
N ARG A 297 -3.70 -8.99 21.77
CA ARG A 297 -3.65 -8.17 20.59
C ARG A 297 -3.92 -9.15 19.46
N GLY A 298 -5.19 -9.40 19.14
CA GLY A 298 -5.49 -9.67 17.73
C GLY A 298 -4.76 -8.57 17.00
N GLU A 299 -3.87 -8.92 16.07
CA GLU A 299 -3.31 -7.90 15.20
C GLU A 299 -4.52 -7.15 14.69
N GLN A 300 -4.77 -5.93 15.23
CA GLN A 300 -5.62 -4.99 14.53
C GLN A 300 -5.06 -5.06 13.15
N ARG A 301 -5.86 -5.57 12.20
CA ARG A 301 -5.44 -5.83 10.82
C ARG A 301 -4.40 -4.78 10.54
N LYS A 302 -3.15 -5.25 10.31
CA LYS A 302 -2.02 -4.45 9.84
C LYS A 302 -2.63 -3.28 9.11
N HIS A 303 -2.43 -2.08 9.64
CA HIS A 303 -2.88 -0.80 9.10
C HIS A 303 -3.21 -1.04 7.64
N LYS A 304 -4.51 -1.07 7.25
CA LYS A 304 -4.87 -1.40 5.86
C LYS A 304 -4.03 -0.43 5.05
N MET A 305 -2.94 -0.91 4.43
CA MET A 305 -1.80 -0.01 4.22
C MET A 305 -2.36 1.13 3.41
N THR A 306 -2.30 2.34 3.92
CA THR A 306 -2.78 3.51 3.18
C THR A 306 -1.59 4.03 2.39
N ALA A 307 -1.82 4.86 1.37
CA ALA A 307 -0.71 5.59 0.73
C ALA A 307 0.16 6.35 1.76
N ARG A 308 -0.38 6.68 2.94
CA ARG A 308 0.37 7.30 4.06
C ARG A 308 1.31 6.35 4.78
N ASP A 309 1.05 5.04 4.84
CA ASP A 309 2.00 4.09 5.43
C ASP A 309 3.25 3.91 4.57
N PHE A 310 3.13 4.25 3.28
CA PHE A 310 4.24 4.29 2.35
C PHE A 310 4.86 5.68 2.19
N SER A 311 4.38 6.72 2.91
CA SER A 311 4.75 8.12 2.62
C SER A 311 6.25 8.40 2.73
N HIS A 312 6.97 7.67 3.59
CA HIS A 312 8.42 7.79 3.75
C HIS A 312 9.22 7.22 2.56
N PHE A 313 8.57 6.39 1.73
CA PHE A 313 9.16 5.79 0.54
C PHE A 313 8.87 6.58 -0.74
N LEU A 314 7.75 7.31 -0.74
CA LEU A 314 7.29 8.08 -1.89
C LEU A 314 8.36 9.04 -2.37
N THR A 315 8.44 9.14 -3.68
CA THR A 315 9.35 10.05 -4.37
C THR A 315 8.88 11.50 -4.24
N ASP A 316 9.82 12.44 -4.29
CA ASP A 316 9.49 13.86 -4.40
C ASP A 316 8.76 14.12 -5.73
N ASP A 317 7.67 14.87 -5.66
CA ASP A 317 6.80 15.22 -6.79
C ASP A 317 6.60 16.74 -6.94
N SER A 318 7.41 17.53 -6.23
CA SER A 318 7.36 18.99 -6.26
C SER A 318 7.65 19.56 -7.65
N ASP A 319 8.43 18.85 -8.46
CA ASP A 319 8.79 19.22 -9.83
C ASP A 319 7.76 18.79 -10.89
N LEU A 320 6.73 18.01 -10.53
CA LEU A 320 5.71 17.57 -11.49
C LEU A 320 4.59 18.62 -11.66
N PRO A 321 4.10 18.88 -12.88
CA PRO A 321 2.85 19.63 -13.09
C PRO A 321 1.65 18.98 -12.41
N ASP A 322 0.61 19.76 -12.08
CA ASP A 322 -0.58 19.27 -11.36
C ASP A 322 -1.27 18.05 -12.00
N PRO A 323 -1.49 17.98 -13.33
CA PRO A 323 -2.11 16.80 -13.94
C PRO A 323 -1.29 15.53 -13.73
N GLU A 324 0.03 15.66 -13.75
CA GLU A 324 0.95 14.53 -13.57
C GLU A 324 1.07 14.14 -12.09
N ARG A 325 1.04 15.11 -11.16
CA ARG A 325 0.90 14.82 -9.72
C ARG A 325 -0.38 14.06 -9.41
N GLN A 326 -1.50 14.43 -10.04
CA GLN A 326 -2.76 13.71 -9.88
C GLN A 326 -2.66 12.27 -10.40
N LEU A 327 -2.01 12.07 -11.54
CA LEU A 327 -1.79 10.73 -12.10
C LEU A 327 -0.86 9.88 -11.20
N LEU A 328 0.23 10.46 -10.70
CA LEU A 328 1.10 9.83 -9.70
C LEU A 328 0.32 9.52 -8.41
N GLY A 329 -0.57 10.41 -7.98
CA GLY A 329 -1.47 10.19 -6.84
C GLY A 329 -2.39 8.99 -7.04
N ARG A 330 -2.94 8.81 -8.25
CA ARG A 330 -3.72 7.60 -8.62
C ARG A 330 -2.86 6.34 -8.54
N ALA A 331 -1.64 6.36 -9.07
CA ALA A 331 -0.72 5.23 -8.94
C ALA A 331 -0.40 4.88 -7.47
N ARG A 332 -0.13 5.90 -6.65
CA ARG A 332 0.13 5.73 -5.20
C ARG A 332 -1.06 5.15 -4.45
N ALA A 333 -2.29 5.45 -4.89
CA ALA A 333 -3.50 4.87 -4.31
C ALA A 333 -3.62 3.35 -4.58
N LEU A 334 -2.90 2.80 -5.56
CA LEU A 334 -2.89 1.37 -5.86
C LEU A 334 -1.91 0.58 -4.98
N ILE A 335 -0.87 1.20 -4.43
CA ILE A 335 0.17 0.53 -3.62
C ILE A 335 -0.43 -0.37 -2.52
N PRO A 336 -1.46 0.06 -1.76
CA PRO A 336 -2.19 -0.79 -0.82
C PRO A 336 -2.76 -2.07 -1.41
N HIS A 337 -3.43 -1.95 -2.56
CA HIS A 337 -4.09 -3.07 -3.22
C HIS A 337 -3.05 -4.06 -3.75
N LEU A 338 -1.96 -3.54 -4.31
CA LEU A 338 -0.82 -4.35 -4.76
C LEU A 338 -0.16 -5.08 -3.60
N ALA A 339 0.04 -4.42 -2.45
CA ALA A 339 0.61 -5.04 -1.25
C ALA A 339 -0.29 -6.15 -0.69
N GLU A 340 -1.62 -5.95 -0.72
CA GLU A 340 -2.60 -6.95 -0.29
C GLU A 340 -2.59 -8.18 -1.22
N ARG A 341 -2.45 -7.97 -2.54
CA ARG A 341 -2.43 -9.04 -3.55
C ARG A 341 -1.08 -9.73 -3.71
N ALA A 342 0.03 -9.11 -3.30
CA ALA A 342 1.39 -9.61 -3.57
C ALA A 342 1.62 -11.09 -3.25
N PRO A 343 1.15 -11.65 -2.10
CA PRO A 343 1.31 -13.08 -1.82
C PRO A 343 0.59 -13.98 -2.83
N ALA A 344 -0.63 -13.61 -3.25
CA ALA A 344 -1.39 -14.34 -4.25
C ALA A 344 -0.74 -14.22 -5.62
N THR A 345 -0.31 -13.01 -6.01
CA THR A 345 0.45 -12.75 -7.25
C THR A 345 1.66 -13.67 -7.37
N THR A 346 2.45 -13.81 -6.29
CA THR A 346 3.63 -14.68 -6.27
C THR A 346 3.24 -16.17 -6.32
N ALA A 347 2.22 -16.60 -5.56
CA ALA A 347 1.79 -17.99 -5.52
C ALA A 347 1.18 -18.48 -6.85
N GLU A 348 0.40 -17.63 -7.52
CA GLU A 348 -0.27 -17.93 -8.79
C GLU A 348 0.66 -17.81 -10.00
N ARG A 349 1.88 -17.27 -9.79
CA ARG A 349 2.87 -16.98 -10.83
C ARG A 349 2.34 -16.06 -11.92
N ASN A 350 1.37 -15.20 -11.58
CA ASN A 350 0.76 -14.24 -12.48
C ASN A 350 0.15 -13.08 -11.68
N VAL A 351 0.10 -11.90 -12.29
CA VAL A 351 -0.59 -10.74 -11.73
C VAL A 351 -2.10 -10.97 -11.87
N PRO A 352 -2.91 -10.72 -10.82
CA PRO A 352 -4.36 -10.83 -10.92
C PRO A 352 -4.94 -9.86 -11.96
N PRO A 353 -5.94 -10.26 -12.78
CA PRO A 353 -6.55 -9.40 -13.78
C PRO A 353 -7.10 -8.08 -13.22
N GLU A 354 -7.57 -8.08 -11.97
CA GLU A 354 -8.06 -6.89 -11.27
C GLU A 354 -6.97 -5.82 -11.11
N THR A 355 -5.71 -6.23 -10.97
CA THR A 355 -4.57 -5.31 -10.90
C THR A 355 -4.35 -4.62 -12.24
N ILE A 356 -4.51 -5.34 -13.35
CA ILE A 356 -4.38 -4.75 -14.69
C ILE A 356 -5.55 -3.82 -14.98
N ALA A 357 -6.78 -4.21 -14.61
CA ALA A 357 -7.95 -3.35 -14.70
C ALA A 357 -7.76 -2.04 -13.92
N GLU A 358 -7.22 -2.11 -12.70
CA GLU A 358 -6.88 -0.92 -11.91
C GLU A 358 -5.81 -0.03 -12.57
N TYR A 359 -4.87 -0.59 -13.33
CA TYR A 359 -3.92 0.19 -14.12
C TYR A 359 -4.58 0.94 -15.28
N HIS A 360 -5.58 0.33 -15.94
CA HIS A 360 -6.40 1.00 -16.95
C HIS A 360 -7.28 2.10 -16.33
N ASP A 361 -8.00 1.79 -15.24
CA ASP A 361 -8.87 2.75 -14.55
C ASP A 361 -8.08 3.95 -14.00
N ALA A 362 -6.87 3.71 -13.51
CA ALA A 362 -5.94 4.77 -13.08
C ALA A 362 -5.36 5.56 -14.26
N GLY A 363 -5.50 5.09 -15.50
CA GLY A 363 -4.99 5.73 -16.71
C GLY A 363 -3.47 5.71 -16.84
N ILE A 364 -2.77 4.92 -16.03
CA ILE A 364 -1.30 4.94 -15.96
C ILE A 364 -0.66 4.18 -17.13
N LEU A 365 -1.37 3.22 -17.74
CA LEU A 365 -0.91 2.57 -18.97
C LEU A 365 -0.96 3.50 -20.18
N LYS A 366 -1.72 4.61 -20.14
CA LYS A 366 -1.84 5.55 -21.26
C LYS A 366 -0.79 6.66 -21.28
N ILE A 367 0.16 6.66 -20.35
CA ILE A 367 1.18 7.73 -20.23
C ILE A 367 1.99 7.87 -21.51
N LEU A 368 2.48 6.75 -22.05
CA LEU A 368 3.38 6.75 -23.20
C LEU A 368 2.68 6.52 -24.55
N GLN A 369 1.35 6.40 -24.53
CA GLN A 369 0.53 6.26 -25.72
C GLN A 369 0.31 7.64 -26.39
N PRO A 370 0.30 7.75 -27.73
CA PRO A 370 0.02 9.02 -28.42
C PRO A 370 -1.41 9.53 -28.20
N ARG A 371 -1.59 10.86 -28.18
CA ARG A 371 -2.90 11.50 -27.91
C ARG A 371 -3.99 11.11 -28.89
N ARG A 372 -3.66 10.93 -30.17
CA ARG A 372 -4.63 10.55 -31.22
C ARG A 372 -5.30 9.19 -30.97
N PHE A 373 -4.71 8.36 -30.11
CA PHE A 373 -5.25 7.04 -29.73
C PHE A 373 -5.80 7.03 -28.29
N GLY A 374 -6.05 8.21 -27.71
CA GLY A 374 -6.56 8.35 -26.34
C GLY A 374 -5.47 8.35 -25.25
N GLY A 375 -4.20 8.36 -25.66
CA GLY A 375 -3.05 8.44 -24.77
C GLY A 375 -2.76 9.84 -24.23
N LEU A 376 -1.79 9.93 -23.32
CA LEU A 376 -1.38 11.21 -22.71
C LEU A 376 -0.21 11.87 -23.44
N GLN A 377 0.54 11.11 -24.24
CA GLN A 377 1.78 11.58 -24.89
C GLN A 377 2.73 12.21 -23.85
N GLY A 378 2.84 11.56 -22.70
CA GLY A 378 3.51 12.04 -21.51
C GLY A 378 5.01 11.76 -21.49
N ARG A 379 5.66 12.20 -20.42
CA ARG A 379 7.10 12.04 -20.21
C ARG A 379 7.48 10.66 -19.66
N PHE A 380 8.60 10.15 -20.14
CA PHE A 380 9.17 8.87 -19.69
C PHE A 380 9.55 8.87 -18.21
N SER A 381 9.91 10.03 -17.65
CA SER A 381 10.25 10.18 -16.24
C SER A 381 9.08 9.93 -15.30
N LEU A 382 7.87 10.38 -15.65
CA LEU A 382 6.66 10.11 -14.85
C LEU A 382 6.35 8.62 -14.87
N PHE A 383 6.43 7.98 -16.04
CA PHE A 383 6.31 6.53 -16.17
C PHE A 383 7.32 5.80 -15.26
N SER A 384 8.61 6.17 -15.33
CA SER A 384 9.69 5.61 -14.51
C SER A 384 9.45 5.79 -13.00
N GLN A 385 8.92 6.95 -12.60
CA GLN A 385 8.58 7.25 -11.22
C GLN A 385 7.40 6.39 -10.73
N ILE A 386 6.38 6.17 -11.56
CA ILE A 386 5.28 5.27 -11.21
C ILE A 386 5.77 3.82 -11.04
N VAL A 387 6.70 3.33 -11.87
CA VAL A 387 7.32 2.01 -11.66
C VAL A 387 7.95 1.92 -10.26
N GLU A 388 8.71 2.96 -9.87
CA GLU A 388 9.34 3.05 -8.54
C GLU A 388 8.28 2.98 -7.42
N GLU A 389 7.17 3.71 -7.56
CA GLU A 389 6.10 3.74 -6.54
C GLU A 389 5.34 2.41 -6.42
N LEU A 390 4.91 1.81 -7.54
CA LEU A 390 4.16 0.56 -7.52
C LEU A 390 4.97 -0.60 -6.93
N THR A 391 6.30 -0.52 -7.02
CA THR A 391 7.22 -1.53 -6.46
C THR A 391 7.08 -1.70 -4.95
N TYR A 392 6.72 -0.63 -4.22
CA TYR A 392 6.49 -0.72 -2.77
C TYR A 392 5.28 -1.60 -2.42
N GLY A 393 4.34 -1.76 -3.35
CA GLY A 393 3.22 -2.69 -3.21
C GLY A 393 3.61 -4.10 -3.62
N CYS A 394 3.99 -4.29 -4.89
CA CYS A 394 4.38 -5.59 -5.44
C CYS A 394 5.39 -5.42 -6.58
N ALA A 395 6.59 -5.99 -6.46
CA ALA A 395 7.62 -5.90 -7.48
C ALA A 395 7.21 -6.55 -8.81
N SER A 396 6.56 -7.72 -8.76
CA SER A 396 6.06 -8.40 -9.96
C SER A 396 5.01 -7.56 -10.70
N SER A 397 4.08 -6.94 -9.97
CA SER A 397 3.05 -6.09 -10.57
C SER A 397 3.65 -4.81 -11.18
N ALA A 398 4.61 -4.18 -10.49
CA ALA A 398 5.35 -3.03 -11.00
C ALA A 398 6.19 -3.36 -12.24
N TRP A 399 6.79 -4.56 -12.28
CA TRP A 399 7.53 -5.06 -13.44
C TRP A 399 6.59 -5.25 -14.65
N VAL A 400 5.42 -5.86 -14.44
CA VAL A 400 4.42 -6.01 -15.51
C VAL A 400 3.94 -4.63 -16.00
N TYR A 401 3.63 -3.69 -15.10
CA TYR A 401 3.33 -2.31 -15.49
C TYR A 401 4.46 -1.67 -16.31
N ALA A 402 5.71 -1.85 -15.90
CA ALA A 402 6.86 -1.30 -16.61
C ALA A 402 6.94 -1.84 -18.05
N VAL A 403 6.69 -3.14 -18.25
CA VAL A 403 6.68 -3.78 -19.57
C VAL A 403 5.52 -3.26 -20.42
N LEU A 404 4.28 -3.37 -19.93
CA LEU A 404 3.08 -2.98 -20.68
C LEU A 404 3.06 -1.47 -20.99
N GLY A 405 3.54 -0.65 -20.06
CA GLY A 405 3.64 0.80 -20.19
C GLY A 405 4.75 1.25 -21.14
N GLU A 406 5.97 0.67 -21.06
CA GLU A 406 7.06 0.97 -22.01
C GLU A 406 6.64 0.61 -23.44
N HIS A 407 5.93 -0.51 -23.62
CA HIS A 407 5.53 -0.96 -24.95
C HIS A 407 4.59 0.00 -25.66
N GLN A 408 3.85 0.85 -24.94
CA GLN A 408 3.07 1.91 -25.59
C GLN A 408 3.97 2.87 -26.38
N TRP A 409 5.16 3.19 -25.85
CA TRP A 409 6.15 3.98 -26.56
C TRP A 409 6.81 3.21 -27.72
N ILE A 410 7.06 1.90 -27.56
CA ILE A 410 7.58 1.09 -28.68
C ILE A 410 6.55 1.04 -29.81
N ILE A 411 5.27 0.80 -29.51
CA ILE A 411 4.18 0.78 -30.51
C ILE A 411 4.08 2.13 -31.21
N ALA A 412 4.16 3.25 -30.47
CA ALA A 412 4.18 4.60 -31.04
C ALA A 412 5.32 4.86 -32.03
N SER A 413 6.35 4.01 -32.04
CA SER A 413 7.50 4.09 -32.95
C SER A 413 7.30 3.32 -34.26
N TYR A 414 6.30 2.44 -34.37
CA TYR A 414 5.98 1.72 -35.61
C TYR A 414 5.40 2.64 -36.69
N PRO A 415 5.36 2.19 -37.96
CA PRO A 415 4.54 2.82 -39.00
C PRO A 415 3.10 3.05 -38.55
N GLU A 416 2.47 4.12 -39.05
CA GLU A 416 1.12 4.54 -38.64
C GLU A 416 0.09 3.42 -38.66
N GLN A 417 0.08 2.61 -39.72
CA GLN A 417 -0.89 1.52 -39.87
C GLN A 417 -0.77 0.49 -38.75
N ALA A 418 0.43 0.18 -38.25
CA ALA A 418 0.58 -0.77 -37.15
C ALA A 418 0.06 -0.20 -35.83
N GLN A 419 0.12 1.12 -35.64
CA GLN A 419 -0.48 1.77 -34.48
C GLN A 419 -2.01 1.74 -34.56
N ILE A 420 -2.57 1.92 -35.76
CA ILE A 420 -4.01 1.77 -36.03
C ILE A 420 -4.45 0.32 -35.78
N ASP A 421 -3.66 -0.66 -36.22
CA ASP A 421 -3.97 -2.08 -35.98
C ASP A 421 -4.09 -2.39 -34.48
N VAL A 422 -3.26 -1.77 -33.63
CA VAL A 422 -3.31 -1.97 -32.17
C VAL A 422 -4.44 -1.19 -31.51
N TRP A 423 -4.49 0.14 -31.73
CA TRP A 423 -5.32 1.05 -30.92
C TRP A 423 -6.55 1.59 -31.64
N GLY A 424 -6.73 1.29 -32.93
CA GLY A 424 -7.83 1.83 -33.73
C GLY A 424 -9.20 1.42 -33.19
N ASP A 425 -9.36 0.13 -32.91
CA ASP A 425 -10.61 -0.44 -32.39
C ASP A 425 -10.56 -0.70 -30.87
N ASP A 426 -9.37 -0.78 -30.28
CA ASP A 426 -9.14 -1.02 -28.86
C ASP A 426 -8.10 -0.03 -28.29
N PRO A 427 -8.52 1.16 -27.82
CA PRO A 427 -7.60 2.16 -27.29
C PRO A 427 -6.94 1.76 -25.96
N ASP A 428 -7.37 0.65 -25.36
CA ASP A 428 -6.79 0.07 -24.14
C ASP A 428 -5.84 -1.10 -24.45
N ALA A 429 -5.68 -1.50 -25.72
CA ALA A 429 -4.80 -2.59 -26.09
C ALA A 429 -3.35 -2.37 -25.63
N VAL A 430 -2.80 -3.40 -24.99
CA VAL A 430 -1.39 -3.44 -24.55
C VAL A 430 -0.65 -4.60 -25.22
N ALA A 431 0.68 -4.49 -25.26
CA ALA A 431 1.53 -5.56 -25.76
C ALA A 431 2.41 -6.13 -24.65
N ALA A 432 2.60 -7.45 -24.66
CA ALA A 432 3.72 -8.11 -24.01
C ALA A 432 4.89 -8.22 -25.01
N SER A 433 6.03 -8.78 -24.61
CA SER A 433 7.15 -8.91 -25.55
C SER A 433 8.10 -10.05 -25.24
N SER A 434 8.92 -10.39 -26.23
CA SER A 434 10.21 -11.06 -26.05
C SER A 434 11.19 -10.42 -27.03
N LEU A 435 11.91 -9.40 -26.55
CA LEU A 435 12.68 -8.49 -27.40
C LEU A 435 14.04 -9.05 -27.85
N ALA A 436 14.54 -10.10 -27.17
CA ALA A 436 15.77 -10.75 -27.60
C ALA A 436 15.49 -11.49 -28.92
N PRO A 437 16.30 -11.28 -29.98
CA PRO A 437 16.05 -11.95 -31.25
C PRO A 437 16.29 -13.45 -31.13
N ARG A 438 15.27 -14.25 -31.45
CA ARG A 438 15.31 -15.73 -31.30
C ARG A 438 15.27 -16.49 -32.63
N ALA A 439 14.67 -15.90 -33.65
CA ALA A 439 14.44 -16.55 -34.92
C ALA A 439 14.73 -15.58 -36.08
N ALA A 440 15.03 -16.16 -37.24
CA ALA A 440 14.98 -15.44 -38.51
C ALA A 440 13.53 -15.43 -39.01
N ALA A 441 13.05 -14.28 -39.48
CA ALA A 441 11.75 -14.17 -40.13
C ALA A 441 11.92 -14.44 -41.63
N ALA A 442 11.17 -15.39 -42.18
CA ALA A 442 11.30 -15.76 -43.59
C ALA A 442 10.60 -14.71 -44.47
N PRO A 443 11.30 -14.03 -45.41
CA PRO A 443 10.69 -13.03 -46.25
C PRO A 443 9.68 -13.66 -47.21
N VAL A 444 8.51 -13.04 -47.34
CA VAL A 444 7.45 -13.41 -48.28
C VAL A 444 6.86 -12.14 -48.92
N PRO A 445 6.13 -12.23 -50.04
CA PRO A 445 5.47 -11.04 -50.60
C PRO A 445 4.59 -10.33 -49.56
N GLY A 446 4.86 -9.04 -49.33
CA GLY A 446 4.10 -8.20 -48.39
C GLY A 446 4.52 -8.27 -46.92
N GLY A 447 5.51 -9.09 -46.54
CA GLY A 447 5.96 -9.18 -45.15
C GLY A 447 6.85 -10.39 -44.86
N TRP A 448 6.60 -11.06 -43.74
CA TRP A 448 7.38 -12.20 -43.28
C TRP A 448 6.51 -13.33 -42.75
N ARG A 449 7.03 -14.56 -42.79
CA ARG A 449 6.51 -15.70 -42.01
C ARG A 449 7.41 -15.92 -40.80
N LEU A 450 6.79 -15.98 -39.62
CA LEU A 450 7.47 -16.10 -38.35
C LEU A 450 7.15 -17.43 -37.69
N SER A 451 8.20 -18.16 -37.30
CA SER A 451 8.11 -19.30 -36.40
C SER A 451 9.21 -19.19 -35.35
N GLY A 452 8.90 -19.48 -34.10
CA GLY A 452 9.90 -19.40 -33.04
C GLY A 452 9.34 -19.62 -31.64
N HIS A 453 10.27 -19.78 -30.71
CA HIS A 453 10.01 -19.91 -29.28
C HIS A 453 10.62 -18.73 -28.53
N TYR A 454 9.78 -17.99 -27.82
CA TYR A 454 10.07 -16.68 -27.26
C TYR A 454 9.82 -16.66 -25.75
N SER A 455 10.88 -16.84 -24.96
CA SER A 455 10.76 -16.86 -23.49
C SER A 455 10.73 -15.45 -22.89
N PHE A 456 10.34 -15.37 -21.61
CA PHE A 456 10.33 -14.15 -20.78
C PHE A 456 9.29 -13.10 -21.16
N SER A 457 8.07 -13.51 -21.53
CA SER A 457 6.99 -12.58 -21.90
C SER A 457 6.15 -12.13 -20.71
N SER A 458 6.69 -11.17 -19.96
CA SER A 458 6.06 -10.65 -18.73
C SER A 458 4.67 -10.06 -19.01
N GLY A 459 3.66 -10.49 -18.25
CA GLY A 459 2.29 -10.03 -18.38
C GLY A 459 1.57 -10.48 -19.66
N CYS A 460 2.07 -11.50 -20.36
CA CYS A 460 1.48 -11.96 -21.61
C CYS A 460 0.02 -12.42 -21.48
N ASP A 461 -0.39 -12.97 -20.33
CA ASP A 461 -1.80 -13.33 -20.10
C ASP A 461 -2.77 -12.13 -20.14
N HIS A 462 -2.26 -10.90 -20.09
CA HIS A 462 -3.05 -9.67 -20.02
C HIS A 462 -2.97 -8.82 -21.30
N ALA A 463 -2.18 -9.24 -22.29
CA ALA A 463 -1.91 -8.47 -23.50
C ALA A 463 -2.70 -8.97 -24.71
N GLN A 464 -3.00 -8.06 -25.63
CA GLN A 464 -3.65 -8.36 -26.91
C GLN A 464 -2.61 -8.57 -28.02
N TRP A 465 -1.40 -8.05 -27.82
CA TRP A 465 -0.32 -8.07 -28.79
C TRP A 465 1.01 -8.55 -28.19
N ALA A 466 1.92 -9.02 -29.05
CA ALA A 466 3.28 -9.38 -28.72
C ALA A 466 4.29 -8.65 -29.62
N ILE A 467 5.32 -8.06 -28.99
CA ILE A 467 6.48 -7.50 -29.68
C ILE A 467 7.62 -8.53 -29.65
N LEU A 468 7.99 -9.06 -30.81
CA LEU A 468 8.94 -10.17 -30.92
C LEU A 468 10.23 -9.74 -31.63
N GLY A 469 11.37 -9.98 -30.99
CA GLY A 469 12.68 -9.75 -31.60
C GLY A 469 13.00 -10.80 -32.67
N VAL A 470 13.44 -10.35 -33.84
CA VAL A 470 13.81 -11.24 -34.95
C VAL A 470 15.06 -10.74 -35.67
N PHE A 471 15.69 -11.65 -36.41
CA PHE A 471 16.61 -11.29 -37.49
C PHE A 471 15.82 -11.26 -38.81
N LEU A 472 15.85 -10.15 -39.55
CA LEU A 472 15.29 -10.08 -40.91
C LEU A 472 16.30 -10.52 -41.98
N GLY A 473 17.54 -10.79 -41.59
CA GLY A 473 18.61 -11.28 -42.44
C GLY A 473 19.41 -12.36 -41.74
N GLU A 474 20.74 -12.27 -41.82
CA GLU A 474 21.63 -13.24 -41.21
C GLU A 474 21.50 -13.25 -39.67
N ILE A 475 21.31 -14.44 -39.10
CA ILE A 475 21.24 -14.62 -37.65
C ILE A 475 22.57 -14.19 -37.03
N GLY A 476 22.49 -13.31 -36.03
CA GLY A 476 23.65 -12.79 -35.33
C GLY A 476 24.15 -11.44 -35.86
N ASP A 477 23.66 -10.96 -37.01
CA ASP A 477 23.97 -9.60 -37.48
C ASP A 477 23.08 -8.57 -36.75
N PRO A 478 23.65 -7.70 -35.89
CA PRO A 478 22.87 -6.73 -35.13
C PRO A 478 22.16 -5.70 -36.02
N ARG A 479 22.61 -5.50 -37.27
CA ARG A 479 22.01 -4.54 -38.21
C ARG A 479 20.67 -5.03 -38.76
N THR A 480 20.39 -6.33 -38.65
CA THR A 480 19.17 -6.95 -39.19
C THR A 480 18.11 -7.19 -38.11
N ILE A 481 18.39 -6.78 -36.86
CA ILE A 481 17.45 -6.98 -35.75
C ILE A 481 16.26 -6.03 -35.92
N ALA A 482 15.07 -6.62 -35.93
CA ALA A 482 13.80 -5.91 -35.95
C ALA A 482 12.88 -6.38 -34.82
N TYR A 483 11.91 -5.54 -34.50
CA TYR A 483 10.77 -5.93 -33.70
C TYR A 483 9.55 -6.09 -34.61
N LEU A 484 8.97 -7.29 -34.57
CA LEU A 484 7.73 -7.62 -35.25
C LEU A 484 6.57 -7.59 -34.26
N LEU A 485 5.46 -7.01 -34.71
CA LEU A 485 4.23 -6.89 -33.92
C LEU A 485 3.21 -7.94 -34.36
N VAL A 486 2.85 -8.82 -33.43
CA VAL A 486 2.02 -10.00 -33.69
C VAL A 486 0.79 -10.00 -32.76
N PRO A 487 -0.43 -10.25 -33.26
CA PRO A 487 -1.59 -10.45 -32.38
C PRO A 487 -1.34 -11.65 -31.46
N LEU A 488 -1.58 -11.49 -30.16
CA LEU A 488 -1.28 -12.55 -29.20
C LEU A 488 -2.16 -13.80 -29.43
N ALA A 489 -3.36 -13.60 -29.98
CA ALA A 489 -4.27 -14.67 -30.40
C ALA A 489 -3.70 -15.59 -31.49
N GLU A 490 -2.65 -15.16 -32.21
CA GLU A 490 -1.93 -15.99 -33.19
C GLU A 490 -0.72 -16.72 -32.58
N THR A 491 -0.56 -16.65 -31.26
CA THR A 491 0.54 -17.29 -30.52
C THR A 491 0.01 -18.25 -29.46
N GLU A 492 0.82 -19.25 -29.11
CA GLU A 492 0.55 -20.18 -28.02
C GLU A 492 1.34 -19.75 -26.78
N ILE A 493 0.66 -19.46 -25.67
CA ILE A 493 1.30 -19.14 -24.39
C ILE A 493 1.55 -20.45 -23.63
N LEU A 494 2.81 -20.75 -23.32
CA LEU A 494 3.19 -21.91 -22.53
C LEU A 494 3.29 -21.54 -21.05
N ASP A 495 2.59 -22.25 -20.16
CA ASP A 495 2.74 -22.03 -18.71
C ASP A 495 4.03 -22.68 -18.15
N ASP A 496 5.17 -22.09 -18.51
CA ASP A 496 6.51 -22.57 -18.16
C ASP A 496 7.26 -21.66 -17.17
N TRP A 497 6.59 -20.64 -16.63
CA TRP A 497 7.19 -19.66 -15.73
C TRP A 497 7.27 -20.17 -14.28
N GLN A 498 8.18 -21.12 -14.00
CA GLN A 498 8.51 -21.58 -12.65
C GLN A 498 9.90 -21.10 -12.23
N VAL A 499 9.96 -20.01 -11.47
CA VAL A 499 11.20 -19.27 -11.21
C VAL A 499 11.38 -18.91 -9.73
N LEU A 500 12.62 -18.55 -9.38
CA LEU A 500 12.99 -18.21 -8.02
C LEU A 500 12.39 -16.88 -7.55
N GLY A 501 12.44 -15.82 -8.36
CA GLY A 501 11.93 -14.49 -8.02
C GLY A 501 11.25 -13.85 -9.22
N LEU A 502 10.56 -12.74 -8.99
CA LEU A 502 9.58 -12.17 -9.92
C LEU A 502 8.58 -13.24 -10.40
N ALA A 503 8.24 -14.20 -9.55
CA ALA A 503 7.38 -15.32 -9.95
C ALA A 503 6.02 -14.82 -10.43
N GLY A 504 5.48 -13.78 -9.80
CA GLY A 504 4.19 -13.22 -10.15
C GLY A 504 4.13 -12.44 -11.46
N THR A 505 5.24 -12.24 -12.19
CA THR A 505 5.19 -11.52 -13.47
C THR A 505 4.52 -12.31 -14.59
N GLY A 506 4.36 -13.63 -14.43
CA GLY A 506 3.84 -14.50 -15.48
C GLY A 506 4.64 -14.39 -16.78
N SER A 507 5.97 -14.36 -16.69
CA SER A 507 6.86 -14.16 -17.86
C SER A 507 7.03 -15.42 -18.71
N LYS A 508 5.89 -16.03 -19.05
CA LYS A 508 5.73 -17.26 -19.82
C LYS A 508 6.33 -17.16 -21.22
N SER A 509 6.57 -18.31 -21.84
CA SER A 509 7.01 -18.40 -23.23
C SER A 509 5.87 -18.28 -24.23
N LEU A 510 6.14 -17.63 -25.36
CA LEU A 510 5.26 -17.57 -26.52
C LEU A 510 5.81 -18.47 -27.63
N VAL A 511 4.96 -19.28 -28.24
CA VAL A 511 5.28 -20.08 -29.41
C VAL A 511 4.50 -19.54 -30.60
N VAL A 512 5.24 -19.22 -31.66
CA VAL A 512 4.70 -18.73 -32.92
C VAL A 512 4.92 -19.80 -33.99
N ARG A 513 3.88 -20.14 -34.74
CA ARG A 513 3.91 -21.20 -35.76
C ARG A 513 3.39 -20.66 -37.09
N ASP A 514 4.31 -20.38 -38.00
CA ASP A 514 4.05 -19.91 -39.36
C ASP A 514 3.10 -18.69 -39.47
N VAL A 515 3.23 -17.75 -38.54
CA VAL A 515 2.40 -16.54 -38.51
C VAL A 515 2.87 -15.56 -39.58
N PHE A 516 1.93 -15.04 -40.38
CA PHE A 516 2.23 -13.98 -41.34
C PHE A 516 2.24 -12.62 -40.63
N VAL A 517 3.34 -11.87 -40.80
CA VAL A 517 3.49 -10.51 -40.28
C VAL A 517 3.66 -9.54 -41.45
N PRO A 518 2.73 -8.59 -41.66
CA PRO A 518 2.81 -7.64 -42.76
C PRO A 518 3.95 -6.61 -42.55
N GLN A 519 4.44 -6.05 -43.65
CA GLN A 519 5.61 -5.15 -43.64
C GLN A 519 5.46 -3.95 -42.68
N HIS A 520 4.25 -3.40 -42.55
CA HIS A 520 4.02 -2.23 -41.70
C HIS A 520 4.07 -2.54 -40.19
N ARG A 521 4.00 -3.81 -39.78
CA ARG A 521 4.12 -4.28 -38.39
C ARG A 521 5.57 -4.57 -37.99
N CYS A 522 6.50 -3.82 -38.57
CA CYS A 522 7.94 -3.95 -38.32
C CYS A 522 8.54 -2.59 -37.95
N VAL A 523 9.43 -2.59 -36.96
CA VAL A 523 10.33 -1.47 -36.68
C VAL A 523 11.76 -2.00 -36.50
N MET A 524 12.73 -1.36 -37.13
CA MET A 524 14.14 -1.75 -36.98
C MET A 524 14.67 -1.29 -35.63
N VAL A 525 15.44 -2.17 -34.97
CA VAL A 525 16.09 -1.80 -33.70
C VAL A 525 17.10 -0.68 -33.90
N SER A 526 17.80 -0.65 -35.05
CA SER A 526 18.70 0.46 -35.40
C SER A 526 18.01 1.81 -35.35
N ASP A 527 16.78 1.91 -35.84
CA ASP A 527 16.04 3.18 -35.93
C ASP A 527 15.59 3.65 -34.54
N LEU A 528 15.18 2.72 -33.67
CA LEU A 528 14.87 2.99 -32.27
C LEU A 528 16.10 3.53 -31.51
N PHE A 529 17.28 2.99 -31.78
CA PHE A 529 18.53 3.47 -31.16
C PHE A 529 19.06 4.76 -31.80
N ALA A 530 18.74 5.02 -33.07
CA ALA A 530 19.10 6.26 -33.75
C ALA A 530 18.12 7.42 -33.46
N GLY A 531 16.93 7.14 -32.93
CA GLY A 531 15.89 8.15 -32.72
C GLY A 531 15.18 8.55 -34.03
N THR A 532 15.23 7.69 -35.04
CA THR A 532 14.62 7.90 -36.37
C THR A 532 13.55 6.86 -36.73
N PRO A 533 12.76 6.31 -35.79
CA PRO A 533 11.77 5.30 -36.14
C PRO A 533 10.63 5.91 -36.99
N PRO A 534 9.92 5.13 -37.81
CA PRO A 534 8.82 5.62 -38.65
C PRO A 534 7.77 6.44 -37.88
N GLY A 535 7.46 6.03 -36.65
CA GLY A 535 6.52 6.73 -35.78
C GLY A 535 6.92 8.16 -35.42
N ALA A 536 8.20 8.52 -35.52
CA ALA A 536 8.66 9.91 -35.30
C ALA A 536 8.15 10.88 -36.37
N LEU A 537 7.83 10.37 -37.57
CA LEU A 537 7.18 11.15 -38.63
C LEU A 537 5.67 11.28 -38.40
N VAL A 538 5.06 10.28 -37.76
CA VAL A 538 3.63 10.23 -37.44
C VAL A 538 3.30 11.20 -36.30
N HIS A 539 4.19 11.33 -35.31
CA HIS A 539 4.00 12.16 -34.11
C HIS A 539 5.10 13.24 -34.01
N PRO A 540 5.08 14.27 -34.86
CA PRO A 540 6.13 15.29 -34.89
C PRO A 540 6.22 16.11 -33.59
N ASP A 541 5.13 16.21 -32.84
CA ASP A 541 5.02 16.91 -31.55
C ASP A 541 5.30 16.00 -30.34
N TYR A 542 5.69 14.73 -30.56
CA TYR A 542 6.02 13.80 -29.49
C TYR A 542 7.54 13.53 -29.39
N PRO A 543 8.30 14.36 -28.66
CA PRO A 543 9.77 14.27 -28.63
C PRO A 543 10.29 12.95 -28.06
N VAL A 544 9.51 12.25 -27.23
CA VAL A 544 9.91 10.97 -26.64
C VAL A 544 10.12 9.89 -27.71
N VAL A 545 9.38 9.90 -28.83
CA VAL A 545 9.55 8.93 -29.94
C VAL A 545 10.86 9.15 -30.71
N ARG A 546 11.43 10.35 -30.62
CA ARG A 546 12.74 10.71 -31.22
C ARG A 546 13.92 10.49 -30.28
N ALA A 547 13.67 10.20 -29.01
CA ALA A 547 14.74 9.92 -28.07
C ALA A 547 15.32 8.51 -28.31
N PRO A 548 16.67 8.36 -28.35
CA PRO A 548 17.30 7.06 -28.51
C PRO A 548 16.82 6.04 -27.46
N ARG A 549 16.44 4.84 -27.90
CA ARG A 549 15.97 3.78 -27.00
C ARG A 549 16.92 3.51 -25.85
N GLY A 550 18.22 3.43 -26.12
CA GLY A 550 19.26 3.17 -25.12
C GLY A 550 19.34 4.23 -24.01
N PHE A 551 18.90 5.46 -24.30
CA PHE A 551 18.84 6.54 -23.34
C PHE A 551 17.61 6.44 -22.44
N LEU A 552 16.43 6.09 -22.99
CA LEU A 552 15.19 5.98 -22.22
C LEU A 552 15.04 4.68 -21.43
N VAL A 553 15.27 3.52 -22.08
CA VAL A 553 14.97 2.19 -21.51
C VAL A 553 15.74 1.90 -20.22
N SER A 554 16.86 2.59 -20.00
CA SER A 554 17.63 2.52 -18.76
C SER A 554 16.79 2.91 -17.53
N TYR A 555 15.64 3.57 -17.71
CA TYR A 555 14.75 4.02 -16.65
C TYR A 555 13.41 3.27 -16.58
N SER A 556 13.19 2.19 -17.34
CA SER A 556 11.92 1.42 -17.32
C SER A 556 11.89 0.34 -16.24
N LEU A 557 12.77 -0.64 -16.32
CA LEU A 557 12.86 -1.78 -15.40
C LEU A 557 13.77 -1.54 -14.18
N PRO A 558 14.93 -0.84 -14.30
CA PRO A 558 15.84 -0.64 -13.17
C PRO A 558 15.24 0.00 -11.90
N PRO A 559 14.22 0.90 -11.98
CA PRO A 559 13.57 1.43 -10.79
C PRO A 559 13.03 0.36 -9.83
N VAL A 560 12.62 -0.81 -10.33
CA VAL A 560 12.10 -1.91 -9.49
C VAL A 560 13.17 -2.38 -8.49
N ALA A 561 14.38 -2.70 -8.97
CA ALA A 561 15.45 -3.12 -8.07
C ALA A 561 15.83 -2.01 -7.07
N ILE A 562 15.92 -0.76 -7.53
CA ILE A 562 16.33 0.37 -6.68
C ILE A 562 15.31 0.64 -5.56
N ALA A 563 14.01 0.62 -5.87
CA ALA A 563 12.96 0.72 -4.86
C ALA A 563 12.97 -0.46 -3.86
N LEU A 564 13.22 -1.68 -4.33
CA LEU A 564 13.35 -2.86 -3.49
C LEU A 564 14.49 -2.74 -2.47
N GLY A 565 15.63 -2.14 -2.83
CA GLY A 565 16.72 -1.88 -1.91
C GLY A 565 16.30 -0.96 -0.75
N ARG A 566 15.63 0.16 -1.05
CA ARG A 566 15.10 1.08 -0.01
C ARG A 566 14.11 0.38 0.92
N ARG A 567 13.23 -0.45 0.35
CA ARG A 567 12.26 -1.25 1.13
C ARG A 567 12.95 -2.25 2.06
N ALA A 568 13.96 -2.96 1.58
CA ALA A 568 14.70 -3.92 2.39
C ALA A 568 15.47 -3.27 3.54
N LEU A 569 16.11 -2.11 3.28
CA LEU A 569 16.81 -1.36 4.32
C LEU A 569 15.87 -0.99 5.46
N ASP A 570 14.68 -0.46 5.15
CA ASP A 570 13.70 -0.09 6.17
C ASP A 570 13.18 -1.31 6.97
N ILE A 571 12.90 -2.43 6.30
CA ILE A 571 12.50 -3.68 6.97
C ILE A 571 13.56 -4.12 7.99
N VAL A 572 14.83 -4.14 7.56
CA VAL A 572 15.95 -4.58 8.40
C VAL A 572 16.22 -3.59 9.53
N CYS A 573 16.19 -2.28 9.27
CA CYS A 573 16.36 -1.26 10.31
C CYS A 573 15.28 -1.35 11.39
N ARG A 574 14.00 -1.49 11.01
CA ARG A 574 12.89 -1.61 11.96
C ARG A 574 13.02 -2.84 12.86
N ASP A 575 13.43 -3.96 12.28
CA ASP A 575 13.62 -5.19 13.03
C ASP A 575 14.85 -5.09 13.97
N LEU A 576 16.01 -4.69 13.45
CA LEU A 576 17.26 -4.61 14.24
C LEU A 576 17.21 -3.56 15.34
N ALA A 577 16.39 -2.51 15.19
CA ALA A 577 16.17 -1.50 16.23
C ALA A 577 15.66 -2.09 17.55
N THR A 578 14.88 -3.18 17.49
CA THR A 578 14.27 -3.80 18.68
C THR A 578 14.86 -5.18 19.01
N ARG A 579 15.64 -5.77 18.09
CA ARG A 579 16.15 -7.15 18.21
C ARG A 579 17.18 -7.29 19.33
N VAL A 580 16.98 -8.32 20.16
CA VAL A 580 17.94 -8.79 21.17
C VAL A 580 18.46 -10.17 20.79
N SER A 581 19.75 -10.26 20.48
CA SER A 581 20.42 -11.52 20.16
C SER A 581 20.82 -12.29 21.43
N ARG A 582 20.55 -13.60 21.43
CA ARG A 582 20.82 -14.53 22.55
C ARG A 582 20.30 -14.04 23.91
N GLY A 583 19.24 -13.24 23.89
CA GLY A 583 18.60 -12.69 25.09
C GLY A 583 19.38 -11.60 25.82
N VAL A 584 20.55 -11.18 25.33
CA VAL A 584 21.44 -10.25 26.05
C VAL A 584 21.97 -9.10 25.22
N THR A 585 22.22 -9.30 23.93
CA THR A 585 22.86 -8.28 23.08
C THR A 585 21.82 -7.53 22.27
N LYS A 586 21.60 -6.24 22.57
CA LYS A 586 20.78 -5.37 21.71
C LYS A 586 21.52 -5.12 20.39
N MET A 587 20.92 -5.52 19.27
CA MET A 587 21.55 -5.38 17.96
C MET A 587 21.77 -3.93 17.56
N ALA A 588 20.84 -3.04 17.92
CA ALA A 588 20.97 -1.60 17.73
C ALA A 588 22.21 -0.98 18.39
N GLY A 589 22.78 -1.62 19.43
CA GLY A 589 23.99 -1.15 20.13
C GLY A 589 25.29 -1.74 19.59
N SER A 590 25.24 -2.58 18.54
CA SER A 590 26.44 -3.19 17.96
C SER A 590 27.04 -2.29 16.88
N GLU A 591 28.29 -1.87 17.05
CA GLU A 591 29.02 -1.05 16.06
C GLU A 591 29.15 -1.75 14.71
N VAL A 592 29.35 -3.07 14.70
CA VAL A 592 29.41 -3.87 13.45
C VAL A 592 28.07 -3.78 12.70
N VAL A 593 26.95 -3.95 13.41
CA VAL A 593 25.61 -3.83 12.80
C VAL A 593 25.40 -2.43 12.25
N GLN A 594 25.73 -1.39 13.02
CA GLN A 594 25.57 0.00 12.61
C GLN A 594 26.42 0.33 11.37
N MET A 595 27.67 -0.13 11.33
CA MET A 595 28.58 0.08 10.20
C MET A 595 28.04 -0.58 8.93
N THR A 596 27.65 -1.86 9.01
CA THR A 596 27.11 -2.59 7.86
C THR A 596 25.78 -2.00 7.36
N ILE A 597 24.90 -1.53 8.27
CA ILE A 597 23.69 -0.76 7.88
C ILE A 597 24.09 0.52 7.16
N GLY A 598 25.06 1.28 7.69
CA GLY A 598 25.55 2.52 7.07
C GLY A 598 26.10 2.31 5.66
N GLU A 599 26.88 1.25 5.45
CA GLU A 599 27.42 0.88 4.14
C GLU A 599 26.32 0.49 3.15
N ALA A 600 25.38 -0.36 3.57
CA ALA A 600 24.24 -0.77 2.75
C ALA A 600 23.35 0.44 2.39
N ALA A 601 23.09 1.33 3.35
CA ALA A 601 22.34 2.55 3.14
C ALA A 601 23.04 3.47 2.12
N ALA A 602 24.35 3.69 2.26
CA ALA A 602 25.11 4.51 1.33
C ALA A 602 25.06 3.98 -0.13
N ALA A 603 25.15 2.66 -0.31
CA ALA A 603 25.02 2.03 -1.62
C ALA A 603 23.62 2.21 -2.23
N ILE A 604 22.57 2.08 -1.41
CA ILE A 604 21.17 2.29 -1.82
C ILE A 604 20.90 3.76 -2.15
N ASP A 605 21.42 4.69 -1.35
CA ASP A 605 21.28 6.13 -1.56
C ASP A 605 22.00 6.55 -2.84
N ALA A 606 23.21 6.06 -3.09
CA ALA A 606 23.95 6.31 -4.33
C ALA A 606 23.17 5.80 -5.56
N ALA A 607 22.61 4.60 -5.51
CA ALA A 607 21.77 4.04 -6.57
C ALA A 607 20.51 4.90 -6.81
N THR A 608 19.86 5.35 -5.74
CA THR A 608 18.66 6.19 -5.78
C THR A 608 18.98 7.58 -6.37
N LEU A 609 20.11 8.17 -6.00
CA LEU A 609 20.56 9.45 -6.53
C LEU A 609 20.88 9.36 -8.03
N LEU A 610 21.55 8.31 -8.48
CA LEU A 610 21.81 8.07 -9.91
C LEU A 610 20.50 7.97 -10.70
N LEU A 611 19.50 7.24 -10.18
CA LEU A 611 18.19 7.12 -10.80
C LEU A 611 17.50 8.48 -10.92
N ARG A 612 17.39 9.23 -9.82
CA ARG A 612 16.70 10.52 -9.78
C ARG A 612 17.40 11.58 -10.63
N HIS A 613 18.73 11.63 -10.58
CA HIS A 613 19.52 12.52 -11.41
C HIS A 613 19.34 12.18 -12.90
N GLY A 614 19.50 10.92 -13.27
CA GLY A 614 19.33 10.45 -14.65
C GLY A 614 17.93 10.70 -15.21
N ARG A 615 16.89 10.52 -14.40
CA ARG A 615 15.49 10.80 -14.77
C ARG A 615 15.27 12.28 -15.08
N ARG A 616 15.82 13.19 -14.28
CA ARG A 616 15.76 14.65 -14.52
C ARG A 616 16.53 15.03 -15.78
N ALA A 617 17.78 14.59 -15.90
CA ALA A 617 18.62 14.85 -17.07
C ALA A 617 17.98 14.34 -18.37
N THR A 618 17.35 13.17 -18.34
CA THR A 618 16.61 12.61 -19.48
C THR A 618 15.42 13.48 -19.86
N THR A 619 14.65 13.95 -18.87
CA THR A 619 13.49 14.82 -19.10
C THR A 619 13.90 16.14 -19.74
N GLU A 620 14.94 16.77 -19.21
CA GLU A 620 15.49 18.03 -19.72
C GLU A 620 16.01 17.86 -21.15
N ALA A 621 16.80 16.81 -21.40
CA ALA A 621 17.37 16.52 -22.72
C ALA A 621 16.27 16.34 -23.77
N VAL A 622 15.29 15.48 -23.49
CA VAL A 622 14.16 15.20 -24.42
C VAL A 622 13.32 16.45 -24.64
N SER A 623 13.00 17.21 -23.58
CA SER A 623 12.15 18.41 -23.68
C SER A 623 12.84 19.55 -24.42
N SER A 624 14.17 19.64 -24.37
CA SER A 624 14.92 20.67 -25.08
C SER A 624 14.94 20.47 -26.61
N GLY A 625 14.59 19.28 -27.10
CA GLY A 625 14.69 18.93 -28.52
C GLY A 625 16.13 18.82 -29.04
N ARG A 626 17.15 18.96 -28.18
CA ARG A 626 18.55 18.80 -28.58
C ARG A 626 18.83 17.36 -29.00
N GLN A 627 19.86 17.20 -29.81
CA GLN A 627 20.36 15.87 -30.13
C GLN A 627 20.96 15.20 -28.88
N ILE A 628 20.49 13.98 -28.59
CA ILE A 628 21.04 13.12 -27.54
C ILE A 628 22.17 12.30 -28.15
N THR A 629 23.34 12.35 -27.54
CA THR A 629 24.54 11.69 -28.07
C THR A 629 24.59 10.20 -27.69
N ALA A 630 25.31 9.40 -28.49
CA ALA A 630 25.59 8.00 -28.14
C ALA A 630 26.31 7.88 -26.79
N ALA A 631 27.15 8.85 -26.44
CA ALA A 631 27.85 8.88 -25.16
C ALA A 631 26.91 9.00 -23.96
N GLU A 632 25.88 9.84 -24.06
CA GLU A 632 24.86 10.00 -23.02
C GLU A 632 24.03 8.72 -22.85
N ALA A 633 23.66 8.05 -23.94
CA ALA A 633 22.97 6.76 -23.90
C ALA A 633 23.82 5.66 -23.23
N LEU A 634 25.11 5.58 -23.56
CA LEU A 634 26.04 4.63 -22.93
C LEU A 634 26.24 4.94 -21.44
N GLN A 635 26.35 6.22 -21.08
CA GLN A 635 26.44 6.68 -19.70
C GLN A 635 25.20 6.28 -18.89
N ALA A 636 24.00 6.60 -19.38
CA ALA A 636 22.74 6.27 -18.70
C ALA A 636 22.63 4.75 -18.44
N ARG A 637 22.98 3.94 -19.44
CA ARG A 637 23.00 2.47 -19.31
C ARG A 637 24.01 1.99 -18.26
N ARG A 638 25.23 2.52 -18.28
CA ARG A 638 26.28 2.20 -17.32
C ARG A 638 25.86 2.57 -15.90
N ASP A 639 25.25 3.74 -15.70
CA ASP A 639 24.81 4.21 -14.40
C ASP A 639 23.70 3.33 -13.81
N MET A 640 22.71 2.96 -14.61
CA MET A 640 21.58 2.14 -14.14
C MET A 640 22.00 0.70 -13.86
N VAL A 641 22.89 0.12 -14.68
CA VAL A 641 23.50 -1.18 -14.37
C VAL A 641 24.31 -1.11 -13.08
N TYR A 642 25.14 -0.09 -12.90
CA TYR A 642 25.90 0.08 -11.66
C TYR A 642 24.97 0.18 -10.45
N ALA A 643 23.95 1.03 -10.52
CA ALA A 643 22.96 1.24 -9.47
C ALA A 643 22.27 -0.08 -9.06
N GLN A 644 21.77 -0.87 -10.02
CA GLN A 644 21.15 -2.17 -9.72
C GLN A 644 22.10 -3.13 -9.01
N HIS A 645 23.36 -3.18 -9.44
CA HIS A 645 24.37 -4.04 -8.81
C HIS A 645 24.74 -3.58 -7.39
N GLN A 646 24.71 -2.27 -7.12
CA GLN A 646 24.85 -1.76 -5.74
C GLN A 646 23.70 -2.22 -4.85
N ILE A 647 22.46 -2.27 -5.37
CA ILE A 647 21.35 -2.85 -4.61
C ILE A 647 21.56 -4.33 -4.32
N GLY A 648 22.01 -5.11 -5.31
CA GLY A 648 22.30 -6.53 -5.12
C GLY A 648 23.32 -6.77 -4.00
N TRP A 649 24.37 -5.95 -3.96
CA TRP A 649 25.40 -5.99 -2.91
C TRP A 649 24.85 -5.54 -1.55
N ALA A 650 24.10 -4.43 -1.49
CA ALA A 650 23.51 -3.94 -0.26
C ALA A 650 22.52 -4.96 0.35
N LEU A 651 21.72 -5.63 -0.48
CA LEU A 651 20.81 -6.69 -0.04
C LEU A 651 21.55 -7.88 0.56
N GLU A 652 22.71 -8.24 0.03
CA GLU A 652 23.53 -9.31 0.60
C GLU A 652 23.96 -8.95 2.04
N ARG A 653 24.47 -7.74 2.24
CA ARG A 653 24.83 -7.22 3.57
C ARG A 653 23.62 -7.18 4.52
N LEU A 654 22.46 -6.73 4.04
CA LEU A 654 21.23 -6.69 4.84
C LEU A 654 20.72 -8.10 5.23
N CYS A 655 20.83 -9.08 4.32
CA CYS A 655 20.47 -10.47 4.60
C CYS A 655 21.43 -11.09 5.64
N GLU A 656 22.73 -10.82 5.55
CA GLU A 656 23.73 -11.25 6.53
C GLU A 656 23.38 -10.75 7.95
N LEU A 657 22.98 -9.48 8.08
CA LEU A 657 22.55 -8.90 9.36
C LEU A 657 21.24 -9.51 9.89
N SER A 658 20.31 -9.84 8.99
CA SER A 658 19.03 -10.43 9.39
C SER A 658 19.18 -11.87 9.89
N GLY A 659 20.24 -12.59 9.50
CA GLY A 659 20.52 -13.96 9.95
C GLY A 659 19.49 -14.97 9.44
N ALA A 660 19.38 -16.14 10.07
CA ALA A 660 18.52 -17.24 9.57
C ALA A 660 17.02 -16.92 9.48
N ARG A 661 16.55 -15.76 9.96
CA ARG A 661 15.15 -15.36 9.86
C ARG A 661 14.74 -15.00 8.43
N TRP A 662 15.64 -14.41 7.63
CA TRP A 662 15.21 -13.86 6.35
C TRP A 662 14.77 -14.95 5.36
N VAL A 663 15.18 -16.21 5.54
CA VAL A 663 14.85 -17.32 4.63
C VAL A 663 13.46 -17.94 4.85
N TYR A 664 12.71 -17.53 5.89
CA TYR A 664 11.34 -17.98 6.07
C TYR A 664 10.40 -17.30 5.06
N ASP A 665 9.46 -18.05 4.48
CA ASP A 665 8.46 -17.50 3.54
C ASP A 665 7.64 -16.34 4.12
N THR A 666 7.48 -16.32 5.45
CA THR A 666 6.79 -15.26 6.18
C THR A 666 7.60 -13.96 6.30
N ASP A 667 8.91 -14.00 6.05
CA ASP A 667 9.77 -12.82 6.10
C ASP A 667 9.81 -12.15 4.71
N PRO A 668 9.44 -10.87 4.58
CA PRO A 668 9.42 -10.20 3.28
C PRO A 668 10.82 -10.04 2.66
N LEU A 669 11.90 -10.16 3.44
CA LEU A 669 13.26 -9.97 2.93
C LEU A 669 13.69 -11.07 1.94
N GLN A 670 13.25 -12.33 2.10
CA GLN A 670 13.57 -13.37 1.11
C GLN A 670 12.92 -13.11 -0.25
N GLU A 671 11.68 -12.61 -0.29
CA GLU A 671 11.01 -12.30 -1.56
C GLU A 671 11.77 -11.19 -2.28
N ILE A 672 12.09 -10.10 -1.56
CA ILE A 672 12.90 -9.00 -2.11
C ILE A 672 14.25 -9.50 -2.63
N ARG A 673 14.92 -10.38 -1.87
CA ARG A 673 16.21 -10.95 -2.27
C ARG A 673 16.09 -11.79 -3.55
N ARG A 674 15.10 -12.67 -3.64
CA ARG A 674 14.83 -13.51 -4.82
C ARG A 674 14.48 -12.67 -6.04
N ASP A 675 13.66 -11.65 -5.86
CA ASP A 675 13.26 -10.73 -6.93
C ASP A 675 14.47 -9.96 -7.48
N VAL A 676 15.28 -9.34 -6.62
CA VAL A 676 16.50 -8.63 -7.08
C VAL A 676 17.50 -9.58 -7.71
N MET A 677 17.70 -10.79 -7.17
CA MET A 677 18.53 -11.80 -7.84
C MET A 677 18.07 -12.07 -9.26
N THR A 678 16.76 -12.25 -9.44
CA THR A 678 16.16 -12.50 -10.75
C THR A 678 16.35 -11.30 -11.67
N ILE A 679 16.09 -10.08 -11.18
CA ILE A 679 16.30 -8.83 -11.94
C ILE A 679 17.74 -8.71 -12.44
N LEU A 680 18.73 -9.08 -11.62
CA LEU A 680 20.15 -8.97 -11.98
C LEU A 680 20.60 -9.96 -13.06
N THR A 681 19.78 -10.96 -13.39
CA THR A 681 20.01 -11.85 -14.55
C THR A 681 19.52 -11.25 -15.88
N HIS A 682 18.70 -10.20 -15.83
CA HIS A 682 18.15 -9.58 -17.02
C HIS A 682 19.23 -8.86 -17.83
N HIS A 683 19.11 -8.83 -19.16
CA HIS A 683 20.09 -8.16 -20.04
C HIS A 683 20.24 -6.66 -19.73
N ALA A 684 19.19 -6.00 -19.24
CA ALA A 684 19.25 -4.60 -18.78
C ALA A 684 20.17 -4.41 -17.56
N ALA A 685 20.48 -5.47 -16.81
CA ALA A 685 21.40 -5.47 -15.67
C ALA A 685 22.80 -6.03 -16.03
N SER A 686 23.06 -6.35 -17.30
CA SER A 686 24.32 -6.98 -17.72
C SER A 686 25.49 -5.98 -17.66
N ARG A 687 26.46 -6.26 -16.78
CA ARG A 687 27.72 -5.49 -16.68
C ARG A 687 28.50 -5.52 -17.99
N ALA A 688 28.61 -6.68 -18.64
CA ALA A 688 29.32 -6.81 -19.91
C ALA A 688 28.70 -5.92 -20.99
N ALA A 689 27.36 -5.92 -21.10
CA ALA A 689 26.64 -5.13 -22.09
C ALA A 689 26.66 -3.61 -21.82
N ALA A 690 26.95 -3.18 -20.59
CA ALA A 690 26.97 -1.76 -20.23
C ALA A 690 28.39 -1.17 -20.10
N TYR A 691 29.31 -1.89 -19.46
CA TYR A 691 30.64 -1.36 -19.13
C TYR A 691 31.61 -1.43 -20.29
N ALA A 692 31.59 -2.51 -21.09
CA ALA A 692 32.52 -2.65 -22.21
C ALA A 692 32.30 -1.57 -23.29
N PRO A 693 31.07 -1.28 -23.74
CA PRO A 693 30.84 -0.19 -24.71
C PRO A 693 31.21 1.19 -24.15
N TYR A 694 30.87 1.48 -22.89
CA TYR A 694 31.20 2.75 -22.26
C TYR A 694 32.71 2.93 -22.06
N GLY A 695 33.42 1.89 -21.61
CA GLY A 695 34.87 1.88 -21.46
C GLY A 695 35.58 2.05 -22.80
N ASN A 696 35.12 1.36 -23.86
CA ASN A 696 35.66 1.52 -25.20
C ASN A 696 35.51 2.96 -25.70
N MET A 697 34.36 3.58 -25.47
CA MET A 697 34.15 5.00 -25.80
C MET A 697 35.16 5.90 -25.07
N LEU A 698 35.39 5.71 -23.76
CA LEU A 698 36.37 6.51 -23.01
C LEU A 698 37.80 6.35 -23.56
N LEU A 699 38.20 5.13 -23.94
CA LEU A 699 39.52 4.85 -24.51
C LEU A 699 39.69 5.32 -25.97
N SER A 700 38.59 5.57 -26.67
CA SER A 700 38.60 6.05 -28.06
C SER A 700 38.65 7.58 -28.13
N ARG A 701 38.15 8.29 -27.11
CA ARG A 701 38.18 9.76 -27.01
C ARG A 701 39.58 10.39 -26.99
N GLY A 702 40.63 9.61 -26.78
CA GLY A 702 42.02 10.08 -26.81
C GLY A 702 42.80 9.69 -28.08
N ARG A 703 42.14 9.10 -29.08
CA ARG A 703 42.75 8.70 -30.36
C ARG A 703 42.34 9.57 -31.55
N ASP A 704 41.30 10.38 -31.36
CA ASP A 704 40.88 11.48 -32.22
C ASP A 704 41.31 12.80 -31.55
#